data_AF-A0A4Q0M440-F1
#
_entry.id   AF-A0A4Q0M440-F1
#
_cell.length_a   1.000
_cell.length_b   1.000
_cell.length_c   1.000
_cell.angle_alpha   90.00
_cell.angle_beta   90.00
_cell.angle_gamma   90.00
#
_symmetry.space_group_name_H-M   'P 1'
#
loop_
_entity.id
_entity.type
_entity.pdbx_description
1 polymer ?
#
loop_
_entity_poly.entity_id
_entity_poly.type
_entity_poly.pdbx_seq_one_letter_code
_entity_poly.pdbx_strand_id
1 'polypeptide(L)'
;MSNSISPSSASRNVSSDVASLARSWRKGLTPPPSLNVVEWAERYRKLSKESSNGGRFIVSRVEVARGPMLAATEPGVSKITLVACTQLLKTTVIENITGRFIQVEPCPILAVFPKDDAAETFSKDRLAPMIRDTKVLRDLFGEAKATDAGATLTHKQFPGGHITLVGSNSPTNLAMRPIRLLVCDEIDKYPMSAGGEGPPIDLAEERQAEFRTNSLTVLACSPTIAGRSAIEASYDESDQRKAFVACPHCGEQQPLEWENVKFDKDDQDKIVPASARLVCVGCGAPWTEADRLKALKVVSWRQTRAFTCCGERQEPEIWDQEVHGVRYALCRHCNTRALSNEHAGFHASKLYAPKQTVVETVKKFARALRRGPEALKTFRNTQLALTWKEGADAPEWQDVYNRRDDHLSGTVCRHALVLFGGVDVQKDRLEVGVWGFGRNRQRWLVEHRVLPGDTGRPEVWADLEAMFDETWLSEAGPELSVRDWGVDSGAYTSEVYAFVRSMAGRANVHAVDGVDSYQSAYLGVAAREANFKGKRLRRGLKVIRVGVSFCKQELMSCLSLQRPAGGAAYPSGFVHLPRDVSEDVVKQLTSEELIVSVTRGKTRREWIVISGRRNEVLDCANYARAIAQMRGWDRWREAQWRELESLLGIGQADEDGHDIAQSTVVAASRAPSRRRARSVIRSSVVR
;
A
#
# COMPACT_ATOMS: atom_id res chain seq x y z
N MET A 1 16.97 36.17 55.14
CA MET A 1 17.47 35.29 56.22
C MET A 1 16.76 33.95 56.10
N SER A 2 17.51 32.91 55.77
CA SER A 2 17.31 31.52 56.21
C SER A 2 18.54 30.75 55.75
N ASN A 3 19.51 30.67 56.68
CA ASN A 3 20.72 29.87 56.55
C ASN A 3 20.39 28.43 56.93
N SER A 4 20.56 27.49 56.02
CA SER A 4 20.68 26.07 56.36
C SER A 4 21.95 25.56 55.72
N ILE A 5 23.03 25.61 56.51
CA ILE A 5 24.34 25.09 56.19
C ILE A 5 24.32 23.60 56.54
N SER A 6 24.38 22.72 55.55
CA SER A 6 24.68 21.30 55.77
C SER A 6 26.18 21.13 56.05
N PRO A 7 26.58 20.55 57.19
CA PRO A 7 27.97 20.33 57.54
C PRO A 7 28.44 18.99 56.96
N SER A 8 28.80 18.95 55.67
CA SER A 8 29.59 17.85 55.12
C SER A 8 30.45 18.23 53.92
N SER A 9 30.63 19.52 53.63
CA SER A 9 31.69 19.99 52.74
C SER A 9 33.03 20.03 53.49
N ALA A 10 33.52 18.87 53.92
CA ALA A 10 34.95 18.69 54.04
C ALA A 10 35.49 18.89 52.63
N SER A 11 36.04 20.08 52.37
CA SER A 11 36.79 20.39 51.16
C SER A 11 37.79 19.27 50.94
N ARG A 12 37.49 18.38 49.98
CA ARG A 12 38.52 17.52 49.41
C ARG A 12 39.61 18.50 48.98
N ASN A 13 40.79 18.37 49.56
CA ASN A 13 41.98 19.05 49.11
C ASN A 13 42.06 18.84 47.60
N VAL A 14 41.66 19.87 46.84
CA VAL A 14 41.93 19.96 45.43
C VAL A 14 43.41 20.27 45.40
N SER A 15 44.25 19.23 45.52
CA SER A 15 45.54 19.31 44.88
C SER A 15 45.19 19.52 43.41
N SER A 16 45.32 20.75 42.95
CA SER A 16 45.35 21.07 41.53
C SER A 16 46.56 20.34 40.97
N ASP A 17 46.36 19.06 40.62
CA ASP A 17 47.32 18.33 39.81
C ASP A 17 47.33 19.06 38.47
N VAL A 18 48.23 20.04 38.36
CA VAL A 18 48.44 20.85 37.15
C VAL A 18 48.69 19.93 35.97
N ALA A 19 49.26 18.74 36.18
CA ALA A 19 49.41 17.75 35.12
C ALA A 19 48.06 17.12 34.71
N SER A 20 47.11 16.90 35.63
CA SER A 20 45.75 16.45 35.32
C SER A 20 44.94 17.50 34.54
N LEU A 21 45.03 18.77 34.96
CA LEU A 21 44.45 19.91 34.25
C LEU A 21 45.06 20.06 32.85
N ALA A 22 46.39 20.00 32.74
CA ALA A 22 47.10 20.06 31.46
C ALA A 22 46.75 18.87 30.54
N ARG A 23 46.62 17.66 31.08
CA ARG A 23 46.15 16.47 30.32
C ARG A 23 44.72 16.66 29.82
N SER A 24 43.82 17.17 30.67
CA SER A 24 42.42 17.43 30.29
C SER A 24 42.31 18.54 29.25
N TRP A 25 43.10 19.60 29.39
CA TRP A 25 43.19 20.70 28.43
C TRP A 25 43.72 20.24 27.07
N ARG A 26 44.83 19.49 27.03
CA ARG A 26 45.37 18.91 25.79
C ARG A 26 44.39 17.94 25.13
N LYS A 27 43.66 17.16 25.94
CA LYS A 27 42.60 16.27 25.45
C LYS A 27 41.45 17.07 24.83
N GLY A 28 41.06 18.21 25.41
CA GLY A 28 40.04 19.11 24.86
C GLY A 28 40.49 19.86 23.60
N LEU A 29 41.79 20.12 23.44
CA LEU A 29 42.37 20.72 22.24
C LEU A 29 42.56 19.72 21.08
N THR A 30 42.42 18.42 21.32
CA THR A 30 42.55 17.41 20.27
C THR A 30 41.23 17.30 19.53
N PRO A 31 41.13 17.71 18.24
CA PRO A 31 39.89 17.59 17.49
C PRO A 31 39.44 16.12 17.47
N PRO A 32 38.13 15.84 17.63
CA PRO A 32 37.63 14.48 17.56
C PRO A 32 38.00 13.86 16.19
N PRO A 33 38.36 12.56 16.16
CA PRO A 33 38.78 11.93 14.93
C PRO A 33 37.62 11.91 13.93
N SER A 34 37.88 12.34 12.69
CA SER A 34 36.91 12.22 11.60
C SER A 34 36.75 10.75 11.23
N LEU A 35 35.79 10.08 11.87
CA LEU A 35 35.46 8.68 11.64
C LEU A 35 34.01 8.57 11.16
N ASN A 36 33.83 7.91 10.03
CA ASN A 36 32.50 7.43 9.65
C ASN A 36 32.06 6.27 10.56
N VAL A 37 30.79 5.87 10.48
CA VAL A 37 30.25 4.82 11.36
C VAL A 37 30.92 3.46 11.14
N VAL A 38 31.32 3.15 9.92
CA VAL A 38 32.01 1.88 9.59
C VAL A 38 33.41 1.86 10.21
N GLU A 39 34.20 2.90 9.99
CA GLU A 39 35.54 3.04 10.56
C GLU A 39 35.51 3.02 12.08
N TRP A 40 34.54 3.72 12.68
CA TRP A 40 34.32 3.70 14.13
C TRP A 40 34.01 2.29 14.63
N ALA A 41 33.06 1.60 13.98
CA ALA A 41 32.64 0.28 14.40
C ALA A 41 33.78 -0.72 14.25
N GLU A 42 34.44 -0.76 13.09
CA GLU A 42 35.56 -1.66 12.90
C GLU A 42 36.73 -1.33 13.82
N ARG A 43 36.97 -0.08 14.21
CA ARG A 43 38.06 0.27 15.13
C ARG A 43 37.76 -0.07 16.59
N TYR A 44 36.53 0.18 17.05
CA TYR A 44 36.21 0.17 18.49
C TYR A 44 35.16 -0.85 18.91
N ARG A 45 34.16 -1.13 18.07
CA ARG A 45 33.00 -1.96 18.43
C ARG A 45 33.43 -3.38 18.76
N LYS A 46 33.11 -3.83 19.97
CA LYS A 46 33.21 -5.23 20.38
C LYS A 46 31.82 -5.83 20.54
N LEU A 47 31.57 -6.91 19.81
CA LEU A 47 30.40 -7.75 19.97
C LEU A 47 30.59 -8.62 21.21
N SER A 48 29.56 -8.66 22.05
CA SER A 48 29.57 -9.36 23.32
C SER A 48 29.73 -10.88 23.13
N LYS A 49 30.23 -11.58 24.16
CA LYS A 49 30.47 -13.04 24.09
C LYS A 49 29.18 -13.83 23.90
N GLU A 50 28.07 -13.27 24.37
CA GLU A 50 26.72 -13.83 24.24
C GLU A 50 26.21 -13.76 22.78
N SER A 51 26.91 -13.02 21.90
CA SER A 51 26.60 -12.98 20.47
C SER A 51 27.28 -14.11 19.69
N SER A 52 26.62 -14.60 18.64
CA SER A 52 27.16 -15.65 17.74
C SER A 52 28.46 -15.28 17.01
N ASN A 53 28.92 -14.03 17.11
CA ASN A 53 30.07 -13.47 16.39
C ASN A 53 31.02 -12.71 17.34
N GLY A 54 31.08 -13.08 18.62
CA GLY A 54 31.82 -12.37 19.66
C GLY A 54 33.23 -11.94 19.25
N GLY A 55 33.67 -10.78 19.75
CA GLY A 55 34.94 -10.16 19.40
C GLY A 55 34.79 -8.88 18.59
N ARG A 56 35.78 -8.54 17.77
CA ARG A 56 35.78 -7.29 17.00
C ARG A 56 34.68 -7.30 15.94
N PHE A 57 33.94 -6.20 15.80
CA PHE A 57 33.01 -6.02 14.69
C PHE A 57 33.78 -5.88 13.38
N ILE A 58 33.30 -6.57 12.34
CA ILE A 58 33.87 -6.55 10.99
C ILE A 58 32.69 -6.40 10.04
N VAL A 59 32.64 -5.30 9.29
CA VAL A 59 31.46 -4.98 8.48
C VAL A 59 31.30 -5.96 7.32
N SER A 60 32.41 -6.46 6.76
CA SER A 60 32.41 -7.41 5.64
C SER A 60 31.80 -8.77 5.97
N ARG A 61 31.55 -9.07 7.25
CA ARG A 61 30.75 -10.26 7.65
C ARG A 61 29.28 -10.14 7.28
N VAL A 62 28.76 -8.92 7.09
CA VAL A 62 27.41 -8.59 6.61
C VAL A 62 27.54 -7.32 5.77
N GLU A 63 28.20 -7.42 4.62
CA GLU A 63 28.64 -6.28 3.81
C GLU A 63 27.49 -5.32 3.40
N VAL A 64 26.28 -5.85 3.23
CA VAL A 64 25.07 -5.05 2.97
C VAL A 64 24.79 -4.01 4.07
N ALA A 65 25.31 -4.17 5.30
CA ALA A 65 25.19 -3.17 6.36
C ALA A 65 26.07 -1.92 6.15
N ARG A 66 27.08 -1.98 5.27
CA ARG A 66 28.06 -0.89 5.06
C ARG A 66 27.38 0.40 4.58
N GLY A 67 26.52 0.30 3.56
CA GLY A 67 25.84 1.46 2.96
C GLY A 67 25.05 2.30 3.98
N PRO A 68 24.08 1.69 4.70
CA PRO A 68 23.32 2.39 5.75
C PRO A 68 24.20 3.02 6.83
N MET A 69 25.33 2.37 7.20
CA MET A 69 26.28 2.93 8.17
C MET A 69 27.03 4.14 7.61
N LEU A 70 27.47 4.11 6.35
CA LEU A 70 28.17 5.23 5.73
C LEU A 70 27.24 6.45 5.55
N ALA A 71 25.98 6.22 5.19
CA ALA A 71 24.98 7.28 5.01
C ALA A 71 24.75 8.12 6.27
N ALA A 72 24.90 7.54 7.48
CA ALA A 72 24.74 8.28 8.74
C ALA A 72 25.82 9.36 8.98
N THR A 73 26.85 9.39 8.14
CA THR A 73 27.92 10.41 8.14
C THR A 73 28.15 10.98 6.74
N GLU A 74 27.24 10.73 5.80
CA GLU A 74 27.27 11.28 4.45
C GLU A 74 26.75 12.73 4.50
N PRO A 75 27.47 13.72 3.93
CA PRO A 75 27.00 15.10 3.89
C PRO A 75 25.65 15.24 3.19
N GLY A 76 24.72 15.97 3.81
CA GLY A 76 23.38 16.22 3.27
C GLY A 76 22.32 15.21 3.69
N VAL A 77 22.69 14.02 4.18
CA VAL A 77 21.72 13.04 4.69
C VAL A 77 21.17 13.49 6.04
N SER A 78 19.85 13.68 6.13
CA SER A 78 19.12 13.98 7.37
C SER A 78 18.19 12.85 7.80
N LYS A 79 17.82 11.94 6.87
CA LYS A 79 16.93 10.81 7.14
C LYS A 79 17.43 9.52 6.48
N ILE A 80 17.39 8.41 7.21
CA ILE A 80 17.75 7.07 6.74
C ILE A 80 16.57 6.14 6.96
N THR A 81 16.12 5.47 5.90
CA THR A 81 15.08 4.44 5.98
C THR A 81 15.68 3.08 5.66
N LEU A 82 15.45 2.11 6.52
CA LEU A 82 16.05 0.78 6.44
C LEU A 82 14.99 -0.31 6.41
N VAL A 83 14.56 -0.64 5.18
CA VAL A 83 13.66 -1.75 4.89
C VAL A 83 14.48 -3.03 4.85
N ALA A 84 14.50 -3.78 5.95
CA ALA A 84 15.32 -4.97 6.02
C ALA A 84 14.63 -6.14 6.73
N CYS A 85 14.93 -7.33 6.21
CA CYS A 85 14.41 -8.58 6.73
C CYS A 85 14.85 -8.82 8.19
N THR A 86 14.14 -9.71 8.88
CA THR A 86 14.38 -9.96 10.30
C THR A 86 15.76 -10.60 10.52
N GLN A 87 16.47 -10.23 11.60
CA GLN A 87 17.78 -10.78 11.96
C GLN A 87 18.86 -10.63 10.87
N LEU A 88 18.91 -9.52 10.12
CA LEU A 88 19.98 -9.26 9.15
C LEU A 88 20.95 -8.18 9.64
N LEU A 89 20.52 -6.92 9.66
CA LEU A 89 21.41 -5.77 9.88
C LEU A 89 20.83 -4.67 10.78
N LYS A 90 19.49 -4.50 10.83
CA LYS A 90 18.80 -3.34 11.45
C LYS A 90 19.36 -2.91 12.81
N THR A 91 19.25 -3.79 13.81
CA THR A 91 19.69 -3.51 15.18
C THR A 91 21.18 -3.17 15.25
N THR A 92 22.03 -3.88 14.52
CA THR A 92 23.48 -3.63 14.53
C THR A 92 23.85 -2.30 13.87
N VAL A 93 23.14 -1.91 12.81
CA VAL A 93 23.29 -0.58 12.19
C VAL A 93 22.92 0.50 13.21
N ILE A 94 21.76 0.39 13.86
CA ILE A 94 21.31 1.33 14.90
C ILE A 94 22.33 1.45 16.05
N GLU A 95 22.81 0.31 16.57
CA GLU A 95 23.83 0.28 17.63
C GLU A 95 25.13 0.99 17.22
N ASN A 96 25.60 0.74 15.99
CA ASN A 96 26.84 1.31 15.51
C ASN A 96 26.73 2.83 15.27
N ILE A 97 25.62 3.28 14.67
CA ILE A 97 25.34 4.73 14.50
C ILE A 97 25.31 5.38 15.89
N THR A 98 24.52 4.82 16.81
CA THR A 98 24.38 5.33 18.18
C THR A 98 25.73 5.41 18.89
N GLY A 99 26.53 4.33 18.84
CA GLY A 99 27.84 4.28 19.49
C GLY A 99 28.84 5.29 18.91
N ARG A 100 28.83 5.48 17.59
CA ARG A 100 29.67 6.51 16.94
C ARG A 100 29.27 7.91 17.39
N PHE A 101 27.97 8.24 17.39
CA PHE A 101 27.51 9.54 17.86
C PHE A 101 27.84 9.78 19.33
N ILE A 102 27.65 8.78 20.21
CA ILE A 102 28.02 8.89 21.63
C ILE A 102 29.51 9.25 21.83
N GLN A 103 30.41 8.67 21.03
CA GLN A 103 31.85 8.91 21.21
C GLN A 103 32.38 10.13 20.44
N VAL A 104 32.04 10.23 19.15
CA VAL A 104 32.72 11.14 18.22
C VAL A 104 32.03 12.50 18.15
N GLU A 105 30.69 12.50 18.20
CA GLU A 105 29.88 13.72 18.18
C GLU A 105 28.74 13.64 19.22
N PRO A 106 29.09 13.67 20.52
CA PRO A 106 28.12 13.50 21.59
C PRO A 106 26.95 14.49 21.45
N CYS A 107 25.72 13.97 21.55
CA CYS A 107 24.51 14.77 21.41
C CYS A 107 23.33 14.15 22.19
N PRO A 108 22.20 14.85 22.31
CA PRO A 108 20.96 14.24 22.79
C PRO A 108 20.40 13.25 21.75
N ILE A 109 20.10 12.03 22.20
CA ILE A 109 19.66 10.89 21.39
C ILE A 109 18.31 10.37 21.94
N LEU A 110 17.33 10.17 21.05
CA LEU A 110 16.09 9.46 21.35
C LEU A 110 16.04 8.15 20.57
N ALA A 111 15.80 7.06 21.29
CA ALA A 111 15.54 5.75 20.71
C ALA A 111 14.09 5.34 20.97
N VAL A 112 13.31 5.17 19.91
CA VAL A 112 11.89 4.82 19.97
C VAL A 112 11.71 3.35 19.62
N PHE A 113 10.87 2.67 20.39
CA PHE A 113 10.52 1.26 20.21
C PHE A 113 9.01 1.07 20.25
N PRO A 114 8.46 -0.07 19.78
CA PRO A 114 7.01 -0.25 19.71
C PRO A 114 6.27 -0.13 21.07
N LYS A 115 6.96 -0.47 22.17
CA LYS A 115 6.44 -0.45 23.55
C LYS A 115 7.56 -0.18 24.54
N ASP A 116 7.21 0.26 25.74
CA ASP A 116 8.17 0.53 26.82
C ASP A 116 8.97 -0.72 27.22
N ASP A 117 8.32 -1.89 27.30
CA ASP A 117 9.02 -3.16 27.57
C ASP A 117 10.10 -3.49 26.51
N ALA A 118 9.86 -3.14 25.25
CA ALA A 118 10.84 -3.33 24.18
C ALA A 118 12.04 -2.37 24.34
N ALA A 119 11.78 -1.12 24.76
CA ALA A 119 12.81 -0.14 25.08
C ALA A 119 13.67 -0.59 26.26
N GLU A 120 13.06 -1.12 27.33
CA GLU A 120 13.76 -1.71 28.46
C GLU A 120 14.62 -2.91 28.06
N THR A 121 14.05 -3.82 27.27
CA THR A 121 14.73 -5.02 26.78
C THR A 121 15.95 -4.63 25.94
N PHE A 122 15.80 -3.67 25.03
CA PHE A 122 16.94 -3.15 24.26
C PHE A 122 18.01 -2.54 25.17
N SER A 123 17.62 -1.79 26.20
CA SER A 123 18.59 -1.22 27.15
C SER A 123 19.41 -2.31 27.88
N LYS A 124 18.74 -3.35 28.38
CA LYS A 124 19.37 -4.46 29.15
C LYS A 124 20.21 -5.36 28.26
N ASP A 125 19.69 -5.76 27.10
CA ASP A 125 20.23 -6.87 26.33
C ASP A 125 21.13 -6.42 25.17
N ARG A 126 21.05 -5.13 24.78
CA ARG A 126 21.79 -4.58 23.64
C ARG A 126 22.71 -3.44 24.06
N LEU A 127 22.13 -2.35 24.57
CA LEU A 127 22.87 -1.13 24.87
C LEU A 127 23.86 -1.29 26.04
N ALA A 128 23.44 -1.93 27.14
CA ALA A 128 24.32 -2.14 28.28
C ALA A 128 25.52 -3.06 27.95
N PRO A 129 25.36 -4.23 27.29
CA PRO A 129 26.48 -5.05 26.84
C PRO A 129 27.38 -4.31 25.84
N MET A 130 26.77 -3.54 24.92
CA MET A 130 27.49 -2.66 23.99
C MET A 130 28.46 -1.72 24.71
N ILE A 131 27.96 -1.00 25.72
CA ILE A 131 28.75 -0.07 26.53
C ILE A 131 29.84 -0.82 27.29
N ARG A 132 29.47 -1.92 27.97
CA ARG A 132 30.37 -2.77 28.76
C ARG A 132 31.57 -3.24 27.94
N ASP A 133 31.34 -3.78 26.75
CA ASP A 133 32.39 -4.49 26.00
C ASP A 133 33.20 -3.55 25.09
N THR A 134 32.62 -2.44 24.67
CA THR A 134 33.29 -1.42 23.84
C THR A 134 34.04 -0.44 24.75
N LYS A 135 35.36 -0.59 24.88
CA LYS A 135 36.20 0.17 25.84
C LYS A 135 35.95 1.69 25.81
N VAL A 136 35.93 2.28 24.63
CA VAL A 136 35.72 3.73 24.46
C VAL A 136 34.36 4.21 24.96
N LEU A 137 33.32 3.37 24.88
CA LEU A 137 32.01 3.67 25.45
C LEU A 137 32.03 3.45 26.96
N ARG A 138 32.59 2.33 27.43
CA ARG A 138 32.74 2.07 28.88
C ARG A 138 33.48 3.20 29.59
N ASP A 139 34.54 3.74 29.00
CA ASP A 139 35.30 4.84 29.57
C ASP A 139 34.49 6.15 29.64
N LEU A 140 33.50 6.35 28.75
CA LEU A 140 32.62 7.53 28.74
C LEU A 140 31.50 7.44 29.78
N PHE A 141 30.90 6.26 29.92
CA PHE A 141 29.83 6.01 30.90
C PHE A 141 30.38 5.69 32.30
N GLY A 142 31.65 5.34 32.43
CA GLY A 142 32.28 4.92 33.69
C GLY A 142 31.91 3.51 34.13
N GLU A 143 32.44 3.10 35.28
CA GLU A 143 31.90 1.94 36.01
C GLU A 143 30.60 2.38 36.68
N ALA A 144 29.48 1.73 36.37
CA ALA A 144 28.17 2.05 36.93
C ALA A 144 28.22 2.01 38.46
N LYS A 145 28.37 3.17 39.10
CA LYS A 145 28.23 3.30 40.55
C LYS A 145 26.74 3.44 40.84
N ALA A 146 26.26 2.68 41.82
CA ALA A 146 24.84 2.59 42.21
C ALA A 146 24.21 3.92 42.70
N THR A 147 24.90 5.06 42.55
CA THR A 147 24.55 6.37 43.12
C THR A 147 24.57 7.53 42.13
N ASP A 148 24.72 7.30 40.82
CA ASP A 148 24.58 8.40 39.84
C ASP A 148 23.10 8.77 39.70
N ALA A 149 22.70 9.86 40.34
CA ALA A 149 21.32 10.35 40.42
C ALA A 149 20.63 10.62 39.06
N GLY A 150 21.38 10.58 37.95
CA GLY A 150 20.90 10.86 36.58
C GLY A 150 20.77 9.67 35.64
N ALA A 151 21.22 8.46 36.02
CA ALA A 151 21.20 7.29 35.14
C ALA A 151 20.11 6.30 35.55
N THR A 152 19.07 6.15 34.72
CA THR A 152 18.04 5.11 34.86
C THR A 152 18.25 3.99 33.83
N LEU A 153 17.37 2.99 33.86
CA LEU A 153 17.39 1.93 32.86
C LEU A 153 17.22 2.47 31.44
N THR A 154 16.27 3.38 31.23
CA THR A 154 15.89 3.92 29.92
C THR A 154 16.43 5.32 29.66
N HIS A 155 17.20 5.90 30.57
CA HIS A 155 17.88 7.18 30.37
C HIS A 155 19.32 7.10 30.87
N LYS A 156 20.29 7.27 29.96
CA LYS A 156 21.71 7.22 30.28
C LYS A 156 22.40 8.50 29.82
N GLN A 157 23.12 9.15 30.74
CA GLN A 157 23.86 10.37 30.47
C GLN A 157 25.33 10.08 30.16
N PHE A 158 25.94 10.92 29.34
CA PHE A 158 27.37 10.87 29.03
C PHE A 158 27.89 12.29 28.74
N PRO A 159 29.21 12.55 28.82
CA PRO A 159 29.73 13.88 28.53
C PRO A 159 29.29 14.39 27.15
N GLY A 160 28.60 15.53 27.12
CA GLY A 160 28.10 16.16 25.89
C GLY A 160 26.73 15.66 25.40
N GLY A 161 26.06 14.74 26.10
CA GLY A 161 24.74 14.28 25.65
C GLY A 161 24.06 13.26 26.57
N HIS A 162 23.01 12.65 26.05
CA HIS A 162 22.29 11.59 26.72
C HIS A 162 21.58 10.71 25.69
N ILE A 163 21.25 9.49 26.07
CA ILE A 163 20.35 8.61 25.31
C ILE A 163 19.13 8.28 26.14
N THR A 164 17.95 8.47 25.54
CA THR A 164 16.66 8.15 26.14
C THR A 164 15.96 7.11 25.29
N LEU A 165 15.42 6.08 25.92
CA LEU A 165 14.70 5.00 25.26
C LEU A 165 13.22 5.08 25.67
N VAL A 166 12.32 5.10 24.69
CA VAL A 166 10.88 5.32 24.92
C VAL A 166 10.03 4.36 24.08
N GLY A 167 8.85 4.01 24.58
CA GLY A 167 7.81 3.38 23.76
C GLY A 167 7.07 4.40 22.90
N SER A 168 6.66 3.98 21.69
CA SER A 168 5.92 4.79 20.72
C SER A 168 4.53 5.21 21.18
N ASN A 169 4.01 4.63 22.27
CA ASN A 169 2.66 4.90 22.77
C ASN A 169 2.58 6.08 23.74
N SER A 170 3.71 6.71 24.11
CA SER A 170 3.75 7.77 25.10
C SER A 170 4.09 9.14 24.45
N PRO A 171 3.07 9.95 24.10
CA PRO A 171 3.30 11.27 23.50
C PRO A 171 4.16 12.16 24.37
N THR A 172 3.90 12.14 25.67
CA THR A 172 4.67 12.91 26.65
C THR A 172 6.16 12.59 26.56
N ASN A 173 6.53 11.31 26.49
CA ASN A 173 7.92 10.91 26.39
C ASN A 173 8.54 11.24 25.03
N LEU A 174 7.76 11.19 23.95
CA LEU A 174 8.19 11.57 22.59
C LEU A 174 8.41 13.09 22.46
N ALA A 175 7.57 13.90 23.12
CA ALA A 175 7.56 15.35 22.99
C ALA A 175 8.45 16.09 24.02
N MET A 176 9.12 15.38 24.92
CA MET A 176 9.70 15.99 26.14
C MET A 176 10.95 16.85 25.93
N ARG A 177 11.76 16.64 24.88
CA ARG A 177 13.16 17.12 24.84
C ARG A 177 13.62 17.44 23.42
N PRO A 178 14.47 18.46 23.20
CA PRO A 178 15.20 18.62 21.94
C PRO A 178 16.20 17.48 21.72
N ILE A 179 16.26 16.95 20.50
CA ILE A 179 17.15 15.85 20.13
C ILE A 179 17.85 16.09 18.80
N ARG A 180 19.07 15.56 18.66
CA ARG A 180 19.83 15.61 17.40
C ARG A 180 19.75 14.29 16.63
N LEU A 181 19.89 13.16 17.32
CA LEU A 181 19.78 11.83 16.72
C LEU A 181 18.48 11.16 17.17
N LEU A 182 17.64 10.80 16.21
CA LEU A 182 16.45 10.00 16.41
C LEU A 182 16.67 8.62 15.78
N VAL A 183 16.47 7.55 16.56
CA VAL A 183 16.50 6.18 16.06
C VAL A 183 15.18 5.48 16.39
N CYS A 184 14.47 5.00 15.39
CA CYS A 184 13.18 4.33 15.53
C CYS A 184 13.29 2.90 15.01
N ASP A 185 13.17 1.91 15.89
CA ASP A 185 13.19 0.50 15.53
C ASP A 185 11.77 -0.08 15.46
N GLU A 186 11.57 -0.99 14.50
CA GLU A 186 10.34 -1.72 14.24
C GLU A 186 9.09 -0.82 14.04
N ILE A 187 9.23 0.23 13.22
CA ILE A 187 8.24 1.32 13.09
C ILE A 187 6.84 0.90 12.61
N ASP A 188 6.71 -0.14 11.78
CA ASP A 188 5.40 -0.69 11.40
C ASP A 188 4.57 -1.23 12.58
N LYS A 189 5.19 -1.45 13.74
CA LYS A 189 4.47 -1.91 14.95
C LYS A 189 3.99 -0.74 15.81
N TYR A 190 4.25 0.49 15.40
CA TYR A 190 3.83 1.68 16.13
C TYR A 190 2.32 1.88 15.97
N PRO A 191 1.64 2.50 16.95
CA PRO A 191 0.26 2.89 16.77
C PRO A 191 0.16 3.98 15.70
N MET A 192 -0.99 4.07 15.03
CA MET A 192 -1.28 5.18 14.11
C MET A 192 -1.25 6.55 14.81
N SER A 193 -1.55 6.57 16.11
CA SER A 193 -1.49 7.77 16.93
C SER A 193 -0.99 7.43 18.33
N ALA A 194 0.05 8.12 18.79
CA ALA A 194 0.47 8.08 20.19
C ALA A 194 -0.57 8.86 21.00
N GLY A 195 -1.24 8.21 21.96
CA GLY A 195 -2.15 8.86 22.91
C GLY A 195 -3.25 9.77 22.33
N GLY A 196 -3.53 9.71 21.02
CA GLY A 196 -4.47 10.60 20.33
C GLY A 196 -3.85 11.90 19.78
N GLU A 197 -2.56 12.15 19.96
CA GLU A 197 -1.89 13.41 19.57
C GLU A 197 -1.35 13.42 18.13
N GLY A 198 -1.08 12.24 17.55
CA GLY A 198 -0.58 12.12 16.18
C GLY A 198 0.39 10.96 15.98
N PRO A 199 0.90 10.74 14.76
CA PRO A 199 1.84 9.67 14.47
C PRO A 199 3.11 9.78 15.35
N PRO A 200 3.57 8.70 15.99
CA PRO A 200 4.70 8.76 16.91
C PRO A 200 6.02 9.24 16.29
N ILE A 201 6.25 8.96 15.01
CA ILE A 201 7.47 9.35 14.29
C ILE A 201 7.50 10.87 14.13
N ASP A 202 6.41 11.45 13.63
CA ASP A 202 6.26 12.89 13.42
C ASP A 202 6.45 13.66 14.74
N LEU A 203 5.82 13.19 15.82
CA LEU A 203 5.98 13.79 17.15
C LEU A 203 7.44 13.79 17.61
N ALA A 204 8.20 12.74 17.30
CA ALA A 204 9.61 12.64 17.62
C ALA A 204 10.51 13.48 16.68
N GLU A 205 10.19 13.55 15.39
CA GLU A 205 10.92 14.36 14.41
C GLU A 205 10.79 15.86 14.72
N GLU A 206 9.64 16.32 15.22
CA GLU A 206 9.46 17.71 15.69
C GLU A 206 10.44 18.12 16.80
N ARG A 207 11.02 17.16 17.52
CA ARG A 207 12.04 17.44 18.54
C ARG A 207 13.42 17.77 17.97
N GLN A 208 13.62 17.61 16.66
CA GLN A 208 14.84 17.98 15.96
C GLN A 208 14.83 19.44 15.48
N ALA A 209 13.80 20.22 15.76
CA ALA A 209 13.66 21.60 15.29
C ALA A 209 14.86 22.51 15.62
N GLU A 210 15.50 22.32 16.78
CA GLU A 210 16.70 23.07 17.18
C GLU A 210 17.99 22.62 16.45
N PHE A 211 17.96 21.44 15.83
CA PHE A 211 19.10 20.79 15.17
C PHE A 211 18.91 20.62 13.65
N ARG A 212 18.00 21.38 13.03
CA ARG A 212 17.60 21.23 11.59
C ARG A 212 18.75 21.03 10.61
N THR A 213 19.91 21.65 10.84
CA THR A 213 21.05 21.60 9.93
C THR A 213 21.94 20.37 10.11
N ASN A 214 21.84 19.65 11.23
CA ASN A 214 22.73 18.54 11.56
C ASN A 214 22.06 17.38 12.34
N SER A 215 20.73 17.32 12.33
CA SER A 215 19.95 16.23 12.88
C SER A 215 19.97 15.01 11.95
N LEU A 216 19.80 13.84 12.53
CA LEU A 216 19.70 12.58 11.78
C LEU A 216 18.55 11.74 12.34
N THR A 217 17.66 11.30 11.46
CA THR A 217 16.60 10.33 11.77
C THR A 217 16.90 8.99 11.10
N VAL A 218 16.83 7.90 11.86
CA VAL A 218 17.03 6.54 11.37
C VAL A 218 15.79 5.71 11.66
N LEU A 219 15.11 5.28 10.60
CA LEU A 219 13.91 4.46 10.65
C LEU A 219 14.26 3.05 10.19
N ALA A 220 13.93 2.02 10.97
CA ALA A 220 14.19 0.64 10.57
C ALA A 220 12.98 -0.26 10.85
N CYS A 221 12.62 -1.12 9.88
CA CYS A 221 11.64 -2.17 10.10
C CYS A 221 11.74 -3.27 9.03
N SER A 222 11.15 -4.43 9.33
CA SER A 222 10.73 -5.35 8.28
C SER A 222 9.30 -4.96 7.90
N PRO A 223 9.02 -4.69 6.62
CA PRO A 223 7.72 -4.20 6.21
C PRO A 223 6.64 -5.24 6.47
N THR A 224 5.43 -4.76 6.72
CA THR A 224 4.27 -5.59 7.07
C THR A 224 3.26 -5.63 5.92
N ILE A 225 2.25 -4.77 5.94
CA ILE A 225 1.16 -4.78 4.99
C ILE A 225 1.28 -3.62 4.02
N ALA A 226 1.12 -3.91 2.72
CA ALA A 226 1.18 -2.90 1.67
C ALA A 226 0.15 -1.80 1.96
N GLY A 227 0.54 -0.53 1.78
CA GLY A 227 -0.34 0.62 2.04
C GLY A 227 -0.60 0.94 3.51
N ARG A 228 -0.16 0.09 4.45
CA ARG A 228 -0.18 0.36 5.91
C ARG A 228 1.21 0.40 6.54
N SER A 229 2.21 -0.08 5.81
CA SER A 229 3.58 -0.20 6.27
C SER A 229 4.23 1.18 6.30
N ALA A 230 4.47 1.71 7.50
CA ALA A 230 5.13 3.01 7.67
C ALA A 230 6.55 3.00 7.10
N ILE A 231 7.26 1.87 7.17
CA ILE A 231 8.59 1.73 6.57
C ILE A 231 8.54 1.70 5.04
N GLU A 232 7.47 1.15 4.43
CA GLU A 232 7.26 1.20 2.99
C GLU A 232 7.02 2.64 2.54
N ALA A 233 6.09 3.36 3.17
CA ALA A 233 5.81 4.76 2.86
C ALA A 233 7.08 5.62 2.97
N SER A 234 7.85 5.46 4.05
CA SER A 234 9.11 6.18 4.22
C SER A 234 10.18 5.77 3.20
N TYR A 235 10.18 4.54 2.69
CA TYR A 235 11.10 4.12 1.64
C TYR A 235 10.71 4.74 0.30
N ASP A 236 9.42 4.88 0.01
CA ASP A 236 8.92 5.50 -1.23
C ASP A 236 9.24 7.00 -1.32
N GLU A 237 9.31 7.68 -0.17
CA GLU A 237 9.74 9.08 -0.08
C GLU A 237 11.24 9.29 -0.28
N SER A 238 12.05 8.23 -0.09
CA SER A 238 13.52 8.28 -0.13
C SER A 238 14.11 8.24 -1.54
N ASP A 239 15.43 8.14 -1.67
CA ASP A 239 16.13 7.86 -2.95
C ASP A 239 16.17 6.37 -3.37
N GLN A 240 15.50 5.50 -2.61
CA GLN A 240 15.29 4.06 -2.87
C GLN A 240 16.57 3.33 -3.30
N ARG A 241 17.61 3.31 -2.44
CA ARG A 241 18.87 2.62 -2.76
C ARG A 241 18.69 1.10 -2.73
N LYS A 242 19.22 0.44 -3.76
CA LYS A 242 19.35 -1.02 -3.84
C LYS A 242 20.81 -1.46 -3.78
N ALA A 243 21.03 -2.63 -3.20
CA ALA A 243 22.35 -3.28 -3.14
C ALA A 243 22.61 -4.05 -4.44
N PHE A 244 23.70 -3.76 -5.12
CA PHE A 244 24.16 -4.49 -6.31
C PHE A 244 25.37 -5.35 -5.97
N VAL A 245 25.42 -6.56 -6.54
CA VAL A 245 26.57 -7.46 -6.46
C VAL A 245 27.04 -7.84 -7.85
N ALA A 246 28.34 -8.07 -7.99
CA ALA A 246 28.94 -8.53 -9.23
C ALA A 246 28.69 -10.03 -9.44
N CYS A 247 28.26 -10.41 -10.63
CA CYS A 247 28.20 -11.81 -11.02
C CYS A 247 29.60 -12.43 -11.04
N PRO A 248 29.84 -13.55 -10.31
CA PRO A 248 31.16 -14.21 -10.31
C PRO A 248 31.60 -14.78 -11.66
N HIS A 249 30.68 -14.93 -12.62
CA HIS A 249 30.95 -15.51 -13.93
C HIS A 249 31.13 -14.46 -15.04
N CYS A 250 30.27 -13.43 -15.09
CA CYS A 250 30.31 -12.41 -16.16
C CYS A 250 30.56 -10.97 -15.66
N GLY A 251 30.60 -10.72 -14.35
CA GLY A 251 30.79 -9.39 -13.79
C GLY A 251 29.54 -8.49 -13.77
N GLU A 252 28.43 -8.92 -14.39
CA GLU A 252 27.17 -8.19 -14.44
C GLU A 252 26.71 -7.74 -13.05
N GLN A 253 26.25 -6.50 -12.94
CA GLN A 253 25.88 -5.89 -11.66
C GLN A 253 24.38 -6.02 -11.47
N GLN A 254 23.95 -6.77 -10.46
CA GLN A 254 22.54 -7.05 -10.25
C GLN A 254 22.14 -6.97 -8.76
N PRO A 255 20.90 -6.56 -8.45
CA PRO A 255 20.32 -6.81 -7.15
C PRO A 255 19.96 -8.29 -7.00
N LEU A 256 19.99 -8.78 -5.76
CA LEU A 256 19.51 -10.11 -5.40
C LEU A 256 18.01 -10.06 -5.14
N GLU A 257 17.24 -10.39 -6.17
CA GLU A 257 15.78 -10.40 -6.16
C GLU A 257 15.23 -11.84 -6.10
N TRP A 258 14.03 -12.01 -5.55
CA TRP A 258 13.43 -13.34 -5.36
C TRP A 258 13.08 -14.02 -6.69
N GLU A 259 12.73 -13.24 -7.70
CA GLU A 259 12.40 -13.66 -9.06
C GLU A 259 13.57 -14.40 -9.73
N ASN A 260 14.80 -14.10 -9.31
CA ASN A 260 16.03 -14.72 -9.79
C ASN A 260 16.37 -16.02 -9.06
N VAL A 261 15.62 -16.37 -8.00
CA VAL A 261 15.75 -17.67 -7.32
C VAL A 261 14.92 -18.71 -8.06
N LYS A 262 15.59 -19.69 -8.67
CA LYS A 262 14.95 -20.80 -9.38
C LYS A 262 15.09 -22.09 -8.58
N PHE A 263 14.08 -22.95 -8.67
CA PHE A 263 14.06 -24.27 -8.06
C PHE A 263 13.15 -25.16 -8.90
N ASP A 264 13.48 -26.44 -8.92
CA ASP A 264 12.76 -27.45 -9.67
C ASP A 264 11.64 -28.04 -8.79
N LYS A 265 10.70 -28.72 -9.44
CA LYS A 265 9.62 -29.45 -8.80
C LYS A 265 9.73 -30.93 -9.17
N ASP A 266 9.29 -31.80 -8.26
CA ASP A 266 9.19 -33.24 -8.54
C ASP A 266 7.93 -33.56 -9.35
N ASP A 267 7.75 -34.85 -9.70
CA ASP A 267 6.62 -35.35 -10.49
C ASP A 267 5.25 -35.11 -9.83
N GLN A 268 5.22 -34.72 -8.56
CA GLN A 268 4.02 -34.38 -7.80
C GLN A 268 3.82 -32.86 -7.66
N ASP A 269 4.50 -32.07 -8.49
CA ASP A 269 4.52 -30.60 -8.48
C ASP A 269 5.01 -30.00 -7.14
N LYS A 270 5.74 -30.78 -6.34
CA LYS A 270 6.27 -30.31 -5.05
C LYS A 270 7.68 -29.76 -5.23
N ILE A 271 7.92 -28.59 -4.64
CA ILE A 271 9.22 -27.92 -4.68
C ILE A 271 10.31 -28.84 -4.12
N VAL A 272 11.41 -29.00 -4.87
CA VAL A 272 12.63 -29.71 -4.48
C VAL A 272 13.66 -28.67 -4.00
N PRO A 273 13.78 -28.38 -2.70
CA PRO A 273 14.57 -27.22 -2.25
C PRO A 273 16.08 -27.36 -2.49
N ALA A 274 16.58 -28.58 -2.65
CA ALA A 274 17.99 -28.85 -2.94
C ALA A 274 18.42 -28.36 -4.34
N SER A 275 17.49 -28.19 -5.27
CA SER A 275 17.73 -27.64 -6.61
C SER A 275 17.79 -26.11 -6.66
N ALA A 276 17.57 -25.45 -5.51
CA ALA A 276 17.47 -24.01 -5.42
C ALA A 276 18.80 -23.34 -5.80
N ARG A 277 18.71 -22.40 -6.73
CA ARG A 277 19.85 -21.66 -7.30
C ARG A 277 19.45 -20.22 -7.58
N LEU A 278 20.38 -19.29 -7.42
CA LEU A 278 20.21 -17.94 -7.93
C LEU A 278 20.70 -17.92 -9.38
N VAL A 279 19.93 -17.31 -10.29
CA VAL A 279 20.30 -17.20 -11.71
C VAL A 279 20.70 -15.77 -12.02
N CYS A 280 21.82 -15.59 -12.73
CA CYS A 280 22.27 -14.26 -13.16
C CYS A 280 21.37 -13.68 -14.26
N VAL A 281 21.01 -12.40 -14.14
CA VAL A 281 20.20 -11.67 -15.13
C VAL A 281 20.93 -11.41 -16.44
N GLY A 282 22.26 -11.31 -16.42
CA GLY A 282 23.07 -11.05 -17.62
C GLY A 282 23.41 -12.32 -18.41
N CYS A 283 24.05 -13.30 -17.76
CA CYS A 283 24.53 -14.52 -18.44
C CYS A 283 23.66 -15.76 -18.25
N GLY A 284 22.61 -15.71 -17.41
CA GLY A 284 21.76 -16.87 -17.11
C GLY A 284 22.44 -17.99 -16.32
N ALA A 285 23.71 -17.83 -15.91
CA ALA A 285 24.44 -18.86 -15.18
C ALA A 285 23.84 -19.06 -13.77
N PRO A 286 23.60 -20.32 -13.35
CA PRO A 286 23.18 -20.61 -11.98
C PRO A 286 24.38 -20.48 -11.02
N TRP A 287 24.19 -19.77 -9.93
CA TRP A 287 25.21 -19.59 -8.89
C TRP A 287 25.18 -20.72 -7.89
N THR A 288 26.35 -21.23 -7.55
CA THR A 288 26.51 -22.02 -6.32
C THR A 288 26.43 -21.12 -5.09
N GLU A 289 26.27 -21.73 -3.92
CA GLU A 289 26.33 -20.97 -2.66
C GLU A 289 27.71 -20.31 -2.46
N ALA A 290 28.79 -20.93 -2.95
CA ALA A 290 30.13 -20.34 -2.91
C ALA A 290 30.23 -19.09 -3.82
N ASP A 291 29.63 -19.14 -5.01
CA ASP A 291 29.53 -18.00 -5.91
C ASP A 291 28.76 -16.85 -5.26
N ARG A 292 27.61 -17.14 -4.65
CA ARG A 292 26.83 -16.14 -3.89
C ARG A 292 27.65 -15.52 -2.78
N LEU A 293 28.33 -16.31 -1.96
CA LEU A 293 29.17 -15.80 -0.88
C LEU A 293 30.35 -14.97 -1.38
N LYS A 294 30.92 -15.30 -2.55
CA LYS A 294 31.94 -14.48 -3.21
C LYS A 294 31.37 -13.13 -3.67
N ALA A 295 30.19 -13.14 -4.29
CA ALA A 295 29.49 -11.94 -4.74
C ALA A 295 29.12 -11.00 -3.57
N LEU A 296 28.70 -11.55 -2.43
CA LEU A 296 28.33 -10.78 -1.23
C LEU A 296 29.51 -10.08 -0.53
N LYS A 297 30.77 -10.36 -0.90
CA LYS A 297 31.93 -9.69 -0.31
C LYS A 297 32.05 -8.22 -0.71
N VAL A 298 31.46 -7.84 -1.85
CA VAL A 298 31.49 -6.49 -2.38
C VAL A 298 30.08 -6.11 -2.80
N VAL A 299 29.48 -5.16 -2.08
CA VAL A 299 28.14 -4.64 -2.38
C VAL A 299 28.30 -3.17 -2.79
N SER A 300 27.77 -2.81 -3.96
CA SER A 300 27.71 -1.43 -4.42
C SER A 300 26.28 -0.92 -4.30
N TRP A 301 26.05 0.12 -3.49
CA TRP A 301 24.72 0.72 -3.34
C TRP A 301 24.46 1.74 -4.44
N ARG A 302 23.25 1.74 -4.99
CA ARG A 302 22.85 2.65 -6.07
C ARG A 302 21.48 3.23 -5.81
N GLN A 303 21.26 4.51 -6.09
CA GLN A 303 19.92 5.13 -6.08
C GLN A 303 19.07 4.52 -7.21
N THR A 304 17.86 4.05 -6.90
CA THR A 304 17.00 3.41 -7.91
C THR A 304 15.62 4.03 -8.05
N ARG A 305 15.34 5.13 -7.35
CA ARG A 305 14.08 5.86 -7.50
C ARG A 305 13.96 6.48 -8.90
N ALA A 306 12.82 6.28 -9.54
CA ALA A 306 12.44 7.00 -10.75
C ALA A 306 12.37 8.52 -10.50
N PHE A 307 12.86 9.33 -11.45
CA PHE A 307 12.91 10.78 -11.31
C PHE A 307 12.46 11.48 -12.59
N THR A 308 12.07 12.75 -12.48
CA THR A 308 11.78 13.60 -13.63
C THR A 308 12.89 14.62 -13.79
N CYS A 309 13.58 14.60 -14.94
CA CYS A 309 14.62 15.56 -15.28
C CYS A 309 14.58 15.83 -16.80
N CYS A 310 14.91 17.05 -17.22
CA CYS A 310 14.85 17.47 -18.62
C CYS A 310 13.46 17.25 -19.28
N GLY A 311 12.37 17.37 -18.51
CA GLY A 311 11.01 17.19 -19.01
C GLY A 311 10.57 15.73 -19.19
N GLU A 312 11.39 14.76 -18.80
CA GLU A 312 11.11 13.34 -18.98
C GLU A 312 11.21 12.58 -17.66
N ARG A 313 10.27 11.65 -17.43
CA ARG A 313 10.36 10.66 -16.35
C ARG A 313 11.30 9.53 -16.75
N GLN A 314 12.33 9.29 -15.94
CA GLN A 314 13.41 8.34 -16.19
C GLN A 314 13.47 7.32 -15.07
N GLU A 315 13.74 6.07 -15.43
CA GLU A 315 14.28 5.07 -14.50
C GLU A 315 15.81 5.20 -14.48
N PRO A 316 16.48 5.11 -13.33
CA PRO A 316 17.93 5.21 -13.27
C PRO A 316 18.64 4.13 -14.10
N GLU A 317 19.38 4.55 -15.13
CA GLU A 317 20.18 3.68 -16.01
C GLU A 317 21.68 3.99 -15.92
N ILE A 318 22.03 5.21 -15.49
CA ILE A 318 23.40 5.72 -15.40
C ILE A 318 23.62 6.23 -13.98
N TRP A 319 24.79 5.93 -13.43
CA TRP A 319 25.18 6.39 -12.11
C TRP A 319 26.55 7.04 -12.13
N ASP A 320 26.71 8.01 -11.23
CA ASP A 320 27.99 8.65 -10.94
C ASP A 320 28.99 7.65 -10.33
N GLN A 321 30.24 8.08 -10.21
CA GLN A 321 31.24 7.36 -9.44
C GLN A 321 30.79 7.17 -8.00
N GLU A 322 31.30 6.11 -7.38
CA GLU A 322 30.96 5.81 -5.99
C GLU A 322 31.59 6.82 -5.06
N VAL A 323 30.76 7.54 -4.31
CA VAL A 323 31.17 8.51 -3.29
C VAL A 323 30.40 8.18 -2.01
N HIS A 324 31.07 8.18 -0.86
CA HIS A 324 30.47 7.77 0.43
C HIS A 324 29.82 6.37 0.43
N GLY A 325 30.26 5.47 -0.46
CA GLY A 325 29.74 4.10 -0.57
C GLY A 325 28.40 3.98 -1.29
N VAL A 326 28.00 5.01 -2.05
CA VAL A 326 26.82 5.00 -2.92
C VAL A 326 27.15 5.57 -4.29
N ARG A 327 26.46 5.07 -5.33
CA ARG A 327 26.44 5.68 -6.66
C ARG A 327 25.13 6.43 -6.87
N TYR A 328 25.23 7.72 -7.20
CA TYR A 328 24.08 8.61 -7.39
C TYR A 328 23.51 8.49 -8.81
N ALA A 329 22.20 8.52 -8.95
CA ALA A 329 21.55 8.44 -10.25
C ALA A 329 21.79 9.71 -11.06
N LEU A 330 22.18 9.55 -12.33
CA LEU A 330 22.41 10.64 -13.27
C LEU A 330 21.28 10.70 -14.30
N CYS A 331 20.87 11.91 -14.66
CA CYS A 331 19.98 12.12 -15.79
C CYS A 331 20.68 11.73 -17.10
N ARG A 332 20.01 10.95 -17.96
CA ARG A 332 20.59 10.51 -19.25
C ARG A 332 20.82 11.64 -20.25
N HIS A 333 20.15 12.79 -20.06
CA HIS A 333 20.22 13.93 -20.96
C HIS A 333 21.27 14.96 -20.53
N CYS A 334 21.25 15.39 -19.27
CA CYS A 334 22.15 16.44 -18.78
C CYS A 334 23.30 15.92 -17.91
N ASN A 335 23.35 14.62 -17.61
CA ASN A 335 24.40 13.97 -16.81
C ASN A 335 24.59 14.56 -15.40
N THR A 336 23.58 15.26 -14.86
CA THR A 336 23.59 15.78 -13.49
C THR A 336 22.91 14.81 -12.54
N ARG A 337 23.30 14.86 -11.25
CA ARG A 337 22.62 14.11 -10.20
C ARG A 337 21.15 14.52 -10.14
N ALA A 338 20.26 13.55 -10.30
CA ALA A 338 18.84 13.82 -10.48
C ALA A 338 18.03 13.71 -9.18
N LEU A 339 18.56 13.03 -8.17
CA LEU A 339 17.92 12.79 -6.88
C LEU A 339 18.69 13.49 -5.77
N SER A 340 17.96 14.08 -4.82
CA SER A 340 18.51 14.49 -3.53
C SER A 340 18.98 13.26 -2.75
N ASN A 341 20.02 13.44 -1.93
CA ASN A 341 20.49 12.43 -0.99
C ASN A 341 19.98 12.69 0.44
N GLU A 342 19.14 13.69 0.66
CA GLU A 342 18.64 14.08 2.00
C GLU A 342 17.99 12.91 2.75
N HIS A 343 17.24 12.08 2.01
CA HIS A 343 16.56 10.90 2.54
C HIS A 343 17.10 9.63 1.87
N ALA A 344 18.02 8.95 2.55
CA ALA A 344 18.67 7.74 2.06
C ALA A 344 17.85 6.48 2.43
N GLY A 345 17.23 5.84 1.45
CA GLY A 345 16.47 4.60 1.65
C GLY A 345 17.27 3.36 1.29
N PHE A 346 17.18 2.29 2.09
CA PHE A 346 17.92 1.06 1.87
C PHE A 346 16.99 -0.15 1.97
N HIS A 347 17.08 -1.05 0.99
CA HIS A 347 16.35 -2.33 0.98
C HIS A 347 17.28 -3.54 1.02
N ALA A 348 17.04 -4.48 1.94
CA ALA A 348 17.83 -5.71 2.03
C ALA A 348 17.03 -6.95 2.50
N SER A 349 16.93 -7.94 1.61
CA SER A 349 16.33 -9.26 1.87
C SER A 349 17.32 -10.28 2.46
N LYS A 350 16.83 -11.49 2.79
CA LYS A 350 17.67 -12.61 3.23
C LYS A 350 18.61 -13.16 2.17
N LEU A 351 18.44 -12.78 0.90
CA LEU A 351 19.39 -13.16 -0.15
C LEU A 351 20.77 -12.55 0.07
N TYR A 352 20.86 -11.46 0.83
CA TYR A 352 22.13 -10.84 1.25
C TYR A 352 22.71 -11.40 2.55
N ALA A 353 22.04 -12.36 3.20
CA ALA A 353 22.50 -12.93 4.46
C ALA A 353 23.60 -13.99 4.22
N PRO A 354 24.81 -13.84 4.78
CA PRO A 354 25.87 -14.83 4.58
C PRO A 354 25.64 -16.13 5.36
N LYS A 355 24.84 -16.08 6.44
CA LYS A 355 24.55 -17.24 7.31
C LYS A 355 23.34 -18.06 6.88
N GLN A 356 22.57 -17.62 5.88
CA GLN A 356 21.40 -18.33 5.38
C GLN A 356 21.56 -18.57 3.89
N THR A 357 21.47 -19.83 3.49
CA THR A 357 21.64 -20.25 2.08
C THR A 357 20.36 -20.00 1.27
N VAL A 358 20.48 -19.99 -0.06
CA VAL A 358 19.32 -19.93 -0.96
C VAL A 358 18.41 -21.15 -0.75
N VAL A 359 19.01 -22.34 -0.59
CA VAL A 359 18.31 -23.60 -0.29
C VAL A 359 17.47 -23.51 0.98
N GLU A 360 18.01 -22.97 2.07
CA GLU A 360 17.25 -22.77 3.32
C GLU A 360 16.10 -21.78 3.14
N THR A 361 16.31 -20.74 2.35
CA THR A 361 15.26 -19.76 2.03
C THR A 361 14.13 -20.42 1.25
N VAL A 362 14.44 -21.23 0.25
CA VAL A 362 13.44 -22.01 -0.50
C VAL A 362 12.76 -23.08 0.37
N LYS A 363 13.46 -23.72 1.31
CA LYS A 363 12.84 -24.62 2.31
C LYS A 363 11.79 -23.89 3.16
N LYS A 364 12.08 -22.65 3.57
CA LYS A 364 11.13 -21.80 4.31
C LYS A 364 9.93 -21.41 3.43
N PHE A 365 10.17 -21.07 2.16
CA PHE A 365 9.11 -20.78 1.19
C PHE A 365 8.18 -21.98 0.96
N ALA A 366 8.74 -23.16 0.69
CA ALA A 366 7.96 -24.39 0.51
C ALA A 366 7.19 -24.79 1.78
N ARG A 367 7.72 -24.49 2.97
CA ARG A 367 6.99 -24.65 4.23
C ARG A 367 5.85 -23.63 4.36
N ALA A 368 6.07 -22.39 3.95
CA ALA A 368 5.07 -21.34 3.98
C ALA A 368 3.89 -21.66 3.04
N LEU A 369 4.16 -22.08 1.79
CA LEU A 369 3.14 -22.52 0.83
C LEU A 369 2.21 -23.59 1.42
N ARG A 370 2.78 -24.60 2.09
CA ARG A 370 2.00 -25.68 2.74
C ARG A 370 1.18 -25.23 3.94
N ARG A 371 1.60 -24.16 4.63
CA ARG A 371 0.92 -23.63 5.83
C ARG A 371 -0.11 -22.56 5.51
N GLY A 372 -0.19 -22.12 4.25
CA GLY A 372 -1.19 -21.18 3.77
C GLY A 372 -0.78 -19.70 3.89
N PRO A 373 -1.74 -18.79 3.63
CA PRO A 373 -1.49 -17.36 3.42
C PRO A 373 -0.75 -16.65 4.56
N GLU A 374 -1.10 -16.91 5.81
CA GLU A 374 -0.42 -16.27 6.97
C GLU A 374 1.07 -16.62 7.06
N ALA A 375 1.43 -17.85 6.70
CA ALA A 375 2.82 -18.27 6.67
C ALA A 375 3.56 -17.66 5.47
N LEU A 376 2.88 -17.45 4.33
CA LEU A 376 3.43 -16.75 3.17
C LEU A 376 3.62 -15.26 3.43
N LYS A 377 2.67 -14.61 4.12
CA LYS A 377 2.80 -13.25 4.66
C LYS A 377 4.05 -13.14 5.53
N THR A 378 4.18 -14.02 6.51
CA THR A 378 5.36 -14.08 7.37
C THR A 378 6.65 -14.28 6.56
N PHE A 379 6.66 -15.16 5.56
CA PHE A 379 7.81 -15.37 4.69
C PHE A 379 8.18 -14.10 3.91
N ARG A 380 7.21 -13.49 3.23
CA ARG A 380 7.41 -12.29 2.40
C ARG A 380 7.95 -11.12 3.23
N ASN A 381 7.35 -10.86 4.39
CA ASN A 381 7.78 -9.78 5.28
C ASN A 381 9.15 -10.05 5.90
N THR A 382 9.35 -11.24 6.48
CA THR A 382 10.53 -11.51 7.33
C THR A 382 11.74 -12.06 6.57
N GLN A 383 11.55 -12.67 5.39
CA GLN A 383 12.64 -13.18 4.55
C GLN A 383 12.94 -12.24 3.39
N LEU A 384 11.91 -11.77 2.66
CA LEU A 384 12.13 -10.96 1.47
C LEU A 384 12.21 -9.46 1.76
N ALA A 385 11.80 -9.03 2.97
CA ALA A 385 11.63 -7.62 3.29
C ALA A 385 10.67 -6.92 2.32
N LEU A 386 9.60 -7.62 1.91
CA LEU A 386 8.57 -7.08 1.03
C LEU A 386 7.25 -7.01 1.81
N THR A 387 6.45 -6.00 1.52
CA THR A 387 5.08 -5.91 2.04
C THR A 387 4.23 -7.06 1.52
N TRP A 388 3.25 -7.45 2.34
CA TRP A 388 2.22 -8.39 1.96
C TRP A 388 0.97 -7.61 1.58
N LYS A 389 0.41 -7.90 0.42
CA LYS A 389 -0.88 -7.34 0.01
C LYS A 389 -1.98 -8.12 0.72
N GLU A 390 -2.72 -7.47 1.61
CA GLU A 390 -3.84 -8.07 2.32
C GLU A 390 -5.06 -8.10 1.42
N GLY A 391 -5.31 -9.24 0.80
CA GLY A 391 -6.45 -9.44 -0.06
C GLY A 391 -6.04 -10.18 -1.32
N ALA A 392 -6.66 -11.33 -1.55
CA ALA A 392 -6.92 -11.73 -2.91
C ALA A 392 -8.31 -11.16 -3.17
N ASP A 393 -8.43 -10.06 -3.90
CA ASP A 393 -9.67 -9.73 -4.61
C ASP A 393 -9.42 -8.65 -5.66
N ALA A 394 -8.74 -7.52 -5.37
CA ALA A 394 -8.49 -6.49 -6.38
C ALA A 394 -7.29 -6.85 -7.30
N PRO A 395 -7.48 -7.02 -8.62
CA PRO A 395 -6.38 -7.22 -9.55
C PRO A 395 -5.55 -5.94 -9.73
N GLU A 396 -4.29 -6.08 -10.15
CA GLU A 396 -3.49 -4.92 -10.54
C GLU A 396 -4.14 -4.22 -11.73
N TRP A 397 -4.24 -2.88 -11.66
CA TRP A 397 -4.95 -2.11 -12.67
C TRP A 397 -4.29 -2.23 -14.04
N GLN A 398 -2.96 -2.42 -14.12
CA GLN A 398 -2.25 -2.63 -15.37
C GLN A 398 -2.64 -3.94 -16.04
N ASP A 399 -2.87 -5.01 -15.28
CA ASP A 399 -3.29 -6.30 -15.82
C ASP A 399 -4.71 -6.19 -16.40
N VAL A 400 -5.60 -5.48 -15.69
CA VAL A 400 -6.94 -5.15 -16.16
C VAL A 400 -6.92 -4.24 -17.38
N TYR A 401 -6.01 -3.26 -17.39
CA TYR A 401 -5.81 -2.36 -18.51
C TYR A 401 -5.37 -3.18 -19.73
N ASN A 402 -4.31 -3.97 -19.65
CA ASN A 402 -3.73 -4.67 -20.80
C ASN A 402 -4.66 -5.70 -21.48
N ARG A 403 -5.76 -6.10 -20.85
CA ARG A 403 -6.77 -7.01 -21.40
C ARG A 403 -7.99 -6.33 -22.05
N ARG A 404 -7.91 -5.04 -22.37
CA ARG A 404 -8.95 -4.29 -23.13
C ARG A 404 -9.32 -5.01 -24.44
N ASP A 405 -10.57 -4.81 -24.84
CA ASP A 405 -11.10 -5.28 -26.12
C ASP A 405 -10.93 -4.23 -27.23
N ASP A 406 -11.33 -4.59 -28.44
CA ASP A 406 -11.16 -3.77 -29.63
C ASP A 406 -12.31 -2.76 -29.87
N HIS A 407 -13.42 -2.86 -29.10
CA HIS A 407 -14.54 -1.92 -29.19
C HIS A 407 -14.17 -0.54 -28.63
N LEU A 408 -14.82 0.51 -29.14
CA LEU A 408 -14.63 1.89 -28.68
C LEU A 408 -15.70 2.31 -27.69
N SER A 409 -15.37 3.26 -26.82
CA SER A 409 -16.31 3.89 -25.90
C SER A 409 -17.49 4.50 -26.68
N GLY A 410 -18.69 4.40 -26.11
CA GLY A 410 -19.93 4.81 -26.76
C GLY A 410 -20.52 3.80 -27.76
N THR A 411 -19.81 2.71 -28.07
CA THR A 411 -20.32 1.64 -28.95
C THR A 411 -20.76 0.43 -28.14
N VAL A 412 -21.94 -0.12 -28.45
CA VAL A 412 -22.44 -1.33 -27.77
C VAL A 412 -22.06 -2.57 -28.55
N CYS A 413 -21.22 -3.42 -27.95
CA CYS A 413 -20.86 -4.71 -28.54
C CYS A 413 -22.11 -5.56 -28.80
N ARG A 414 -22.11 -6.35 -29.89
CA ARG A 414 -23.27 -7.19 -30.26
C ARG A 414 -23.70 -8.21 -29.19
N HIS A 415 -22.82 -8.53 -28.24
CA HIS A 415 -23.09 -9.44 -27.13
C HIS A 415 -23.65 -8.75 -25.88
N ALA A 416 -23.61 -7.41 -25.82
CA ALA A 416 -24.26 -6.60 -24.79
C ALA A 416 -25.72 -6.33 -25.20
N LEU A 417 -26.64 -7.13 -24.66
CA LEU A 417 -28.04 -7.18 -25.11
C LEU A 417 -28.97 -6.19 -24.40
N VAL A 418 -28.50 -5.58 -23.31
CA VAL A 418 -29.27 -4.61 -22.51
C VAL A 418 -28.31 -3.66 -21.80
N LEU A 419 -28.73 -2.40 -21.62
CA LEU A 419 -27.94 -1.39 -20.92
C LEU A 419 -28.56 -1.01 -19.57
N PHE A 420 -27.72 -0.81 -18.56
CA PHE A 420 -28.07 -0.26 -17.25
C PHE A 420 -27.08 0.84 -16.86
N GLY A 421 -27.57 1.89 -16.21
CA GLY A 421 -26.77 3.04 -15.81
C GLY A 421 -26.62 3.16 -14.30
N GLY A 422 -25.44 3.59 -13.85
CA GLY A 422 -25.17 4.02 -12.48
C GLY A 422 -24.68 5.45 -12.46
N VAL A 423 -25.14 6.24 -11.49
CA VAL A 423 -24.75 7.63 -11.30
C VAL A 423 -24.28 7.82 -9.87
N ASP A 424 -23.06 8.32 -9.72
CA ASP A 424 -22.47 8.71 -8.44
C ASP A 424 -22.46 10.24 -8.32
N VAL A 425 -22.87 10.75 -7.15
CA VAL A 425 -23.18 12.17 -6.95
C VAL A 425 -22.12 12.82 -6.08
N GLN A 426 -21.34 13.73 -6.68
CA GLN A 426 -20.30 14.49 -5.99
C GLN A 426 -20.72 15.95 -5.80
N LYS A 427 -19.91 16.73 -5.08
CA LYS A 427 -20.22 18.16 -4.84
C LYS A 427 -20.26 18.98 -6.12
N ASP A 428 -19.32 18.72 -7.02
CA ASP A 428 -18.95 19.58 -8.15
C ASP A 428 -19.17 18.90 -9.51
N ARG A 429 -19.73 17.70 -9.53
CA ARG A 429 -20.01 16.92 -10.73
C ARG A 429 -20.93 15.72 -10.46
N LEU A 430 -21.43 15.12 -11.54
CA LEU A 430 -22.04 13.78 -11.55
C LEU A 430 -21.15 12.83 -12.38
N GLU A 431 -20.83 11.67 -11.82
CA GLU A 431 -20.08 10.61 -12.51
C GLU A 431 -21.11 9.59 -13.02
N VAL A 432 -21.09 9.30 -14.33
CA VAL A 432 -22.10 8.46 -14.97
C VAL A 432 -21.43 7.29 -15.67
N GLY A 433 -21.81 6.07 -15.29
CA GLY A 433 -21.35 4.84 -15.93
C GLY A 433 -22.48 4.11 -16.65
N VAL A 434 -22.34 3.88 -17.95
CA VAL A 434 -23.26 3.08 -18.77
C VAL A 434 -22.64 1.70 -19.02
N TRP A 435 -23.36 0.66 -18.59
CA TRP A 435 -22.90 -0.72 -18.63
C TRP A 435 -23.83 -1.61 -19.44
N GLY A 436 -23.25 -2.35 -20.38
CA GLY A 436 -23.92 -3.39 -21.15
C GLY A 436 -23.86 -4.73 -20.46
N PHE A 437 -24.93 -5.51 -20.53
CA PHE A 437 -25.03 -6.83 -19.89
C PHE A 437 -25.51 -7.88 -20.90
N GLY A 438 -24.92 -9.06 -20.84
CA GLY A 438 -25.15 -10.12 -21.82
C GLY A 438 -25.18 -11.51 -21.21
N ARG A 439 -25.12 -12.52 -22.10
CA ARG A 439 -25.10 -13.94 -21.73
C ARG A 439 -23.86 -14.28 -20.89
N ASN A 440 -23.93 -15.41 -20.17
CA ASN A 440 -22.83 -15.92 -19.35
C ASN A 440 -22.32 -14.91 -18.30
N ARG A 441 -23.20 -14.05 -17.80
CA ARG A 441 -22.89 -12.98 -16.83
C ARG A 441 -21.81 -11.99 -17.30
N GLN A 442 -21.55 -11.91 -18.60
CA GLN A 442 -20.59 -10.94 -19.14
C GLN A 442 -21.17 -9.52 -19.08
N ARG A 443 -20.27 -8.54 -18.91
CA ARG A 443 -20.62 -7.12 -18.86
C ARG A 443 -19.58 -6.27 -19.60
N TRP A 444 -20.02 -5.18 -20.19
CA TRP A 444 -19.23 -4.25 -20.99
C TRP A 444 -19.32 -2.86 -20.39
N LEU A 445 -18.18 -2.20 -20.14
CA LEU A 445 -18.19 -0.76 -19.93
C LEU A 445 -18.43 -0.09 -21.29
N VAL A 446 -19.61 0.49 -21.49
CA VAL A 446 -19.96 1.15 -22.76
C VAL A 446 -19.42 2.57 -22.74
N GLU A 447 -19.67 3.31 -21.66
CA GLU A 447 -19.23 4.69 -21.54
C GLU A 447 -19.10 5.08 -20.07
N HIS A 448 -18.12 5.94 -19.79
CA HIS A 448 -18.01 6.67 -18.54
C HIS A 448 -17.94 8.16 -18.85
N ARG A 449 -18.89 8.94 -18.33
CA ARG A 449 -19.05 10.37 -18.61
C ARG A 449 -19.11 11.16 -17.31
N VAL A 450 -18.38 12.28 -17.27
CA VAL A 450 -18.40 13.23 -16.15
C VAL A 450 -19.21 14.44 -16.56
N LEU A 451 -20.26 14.76 -15.81
CA LEU A 451 -21.08 15.96 -15.99
C LEU A 451 -20.63 17.01 -14.96
N PRO A 452 -19.82 18.02 -15.34
CA PRO A 452 -19.31 19.01 -14.39
C PRO A 452 -20.42 19.98 -13.97
N GLY A 453 -20.51 20.29 -12.67
CA GLY A 453 -21.46 21.26 -12.14
C GLY A 453 -21.78 21.07 -10.66
N ASP A 454 -22.07 22.17 -9.96
CA ASP A 454 -22.50 22.14 -8.56
C ASP A 454 -23.85 21.41 -8.42
N THR A 455 -23.89 20.31 -7.68
CA THR A 455 -25.09 19.48 -7.53
C THR A 455 -26.19 20.13 -6.69
N GLY A 456 -25.93 21.28 -6.07
CA GLY A 456 -26.96 22.15 -5.51
C GLY A 456 -27.72 22.98 -6.56
N ARG A 457 -27.30 22.95 -7.83
CA ARG A 457 -27.83 23.77 -8.93
C ARG A 457 -28.56 22.91 -9.97
N PRO A 458 -29.66 23.39 -10.57
CA PRO A 458 -30.50 22.57 -11.46
C PRO A 458 -29.85 22.22 -12.80
N GLU A 459 -28.82 22.94 -13.24
CA GLU A 459 -28.20 22.80 -14.56
C GLU A 459 -27.57 21.42 -14.76
N VAL A 460 -26.78 20.94 -13.78
CA VAL A 460 -26.12 19.62 -13.88
C VAL A 460 -27.13 18.46 -13.85
N TRP A 461 -28.28 18.66 -13.20
CA TRP A 461 -29.38 17.69 -13.19
C TRP A 461 -30.15 17.68 -14.51
N ALA A 462 -30.25 18.82 -15.19
CA ALA A 462 -30.85 18.91 -16.52
C ALA A 462 -29.97 18.19 -17.58
N ASP A 463 -28.65 18.30 -17.45
CA ASP A 463 -27.71 17.54 -18.29
C ASP A 463 -27.85 16.02 -18.08
N LEU A 464 -28.02 15.59 -16.83
CA LEU A 464 -28.30 14.19 -16.52
C LEU A 464 -29.66 13.74 -17.08
N GLU A 465 -30.70 14.58 -16.96
CA GLU A 465 -32.02 14.27 -17.53
C GLU A 465 -31.96 14.09 -19.04
N ALA A 466 -31.22 14.95 -19.76
CA ALA A 466 -31.03 14.83 -21.20
C ALA A 466 -30.37 13.50 -21.57
N MET A 467 -29.40 13.03 -20.77
CA MET A 467 -28.71 11.75 -21.00
C MET A 467 -29.65 10.54 -20.88
N PHE A 468 -30.77 10.64 -20.16
CA PHE A 468 -31.72 9.52 -20.03
C PHE A 468 -32.49 9.22 -21.32
N ASP A 469 -32.52 10.15 -22.27
CA ASP A 469 -33.14 9.97 -23.58
C ASP A 469 -32.12 9.65 -24.68
N GLU A 470 -30.82 9.64 -24.35
CA GLU A 470 -29.76 9.25 -25.29
C GLU A 470 -29.84 7.75 -25.65
N THR A 471 -29.32 7.44 -26.82
CA THR A 471 -29.20 6.10 -27.36
C THR A 471 -27.76 5.82 -27.79
N TRP A 472 -27.34 4.56 -27.69
CA TRP A 472 -26.00 4.11 -28.06
C TRP A 472 -26.07 3.16 -29.25
N LEU A 473 -25.19 3.37 -30.23
CA LEU A 473 -25.15 2.55 -31.44
C LEU A 473 -24.62 1.14 -31.12
N SER A 474 -25.38 0.10 -31.51
CA SER A 474 -24.91 -1.29 -31.41
C SER A 474 -24.20 -1.75 -32.67
N GLU A 475 -23.16 -2.57 -32.51
CA GLU A 475 -22.56 -3.34 -33.60
C GLU A 475 -23.58 -4.26 -34.30
N ALA A 476 -24.68 -4.61 -33.62
CA ALA A 476 -25.76 -5.41 -34.21
C ALA A 476 -26.67 -4.60 -35.16
N GLY A 477 -26.54 -3.27 -35.21
CA GLY A 477 -27.32 -2.37 -36.07
C GLY A 477 -28.23 -1.41 -35.30
N PRO A 478 -29.16 -1.88 -34.43
CA PRO A 478 -30.06 -1.00 -33.71
C PRO A 478 -29.38 -0.14 -32.65
N GLU A 479 -29.96 1.03 -32.37
CA GLU A 479 -29.58 1.82 -31.20
C GLU A 479 -30.26 1.31 -29.94
N LEU A 480 -29.53 1.31 -28.82
CA LEU A 480 -29.97 0.85 -27.51
C LEU A 480 -30.10 2.04 -26.55
N SER A 481 -31.21 2.11 -25.82
CA SER A 481 -31.36 3.02 -24.69
C SER A 481 -31.09 2.32 -23.36
N VAL A 482 -30.72 3.09 -22.34
CA VAL A 482 -30.55 2.57 -20.98
C VAL A 482 -31.91 2.18 -20.39
N ARG A 483 -32.02 0.91 -19.99
CA ARG A 483 -33.28 0.33 -19.51
C ARG A 483 -33.70 0.90 -18.17
N ASP A 484 -32.74 1.01 -17.24
CA ASP A 484 -32.94 1.55 -15.90
C ASP A 484 -31.64 2.20 -15.38
N TRP A 485 -31.82 3.27 -14.61
CA TRP A 485 -30.78 4.10 -14.01
C TRP A 485 -30.84 4.04 -12.48
N GLY A 486 -29.70 3.84 -11.83
CA GLY A 486 -29.54 3.97 -10.38
C GLY A 486 -28.75 5.23 -10.03
N VAL A 487 -29.37 6.17 -9.32
CA VAL A 487 -28.74 7.43 -8.87
C VAL A 487 -28.44 7.35 -7.38
N ASP A 488 -27.16 7.46 -7.01
CA ASP A 488 -26.75 7.35 -5.60
C ASP A 488 -27.38 8.45 -4.76
N SER A 489 -27.85 8.05 -3.57
CA SER A 489 -28.42 8.94 -2.57
C SER A 489 -27.66 8.89 -1.24
N GLY A 490 -26.51 8.20 -1.20
CA GLY A 490 -25.62 8.12 -0.05
C GLY A 490 -25.08 9.50 0.35
N ALA A 491 -24.73 10.32 -0.64
CA ALA A 491 -24.46 11.75 -0.49
C ALA A 491 -25.57 12.61 -1.13
N TYR A 492 -25.69 13.89 -0.73
CA TYR A 492 -26.66 14.86 -1.30
C TYR A 492 -28.10 14.32 -1.40
N THR A 493 -28.52 13.59 -0.36
CA THR A 493 -29.76 12.80 -0.37
C THR A 493 -31.00 13.63 -0.70
N SER A 494 -31.08 14.88 -0.23
CA SER A 494 -32.21 15.78 -0.49
C SER A 494 -32.38 16.12 -1.97
N GLU A 495 -31.27 16.44 -2.63
CA GLU A 495 -31.15 16.84 -4.02
C GLU A 495 -31.51 15.66 -4.92
N VAL A 496 -30.91 14.49 -4.65
CA VAL A 496 -31.21 13.24 -5.37
C VAL A 496 -32.68 12.88 -5.23
N TYR A 497 -33.24 12.98 -4.02
CA TYR A 497 -34.65 12.66 -3.80
C TYR A 497 -35.57 13.65 -4.50
N ALA A 498 -35.23 14.95 -4.54
CA ALA A 498 -35.98 15.95 -5.30
C ALA A 498 -35.96 15.65 -6.80
N PHE A 499 -34.79 15.33 -7.35
CA PHE A 499 -34.60 14.97 -8.76
C PHE A 499 -35.36 13.69 -9.14
N VAL A 500 -35.20 12.59 -8.39
CA VAL A 500 -35.93 11.34 -8.69
C VAL A 500 -37.45 11.54 -8.57
N ARG A 501 -37.93 12.45 -7.70
CA ARG A 501 -39.36 12.82 -7.64
C ARG A 501 -39.81 13.62 -8.86
N SER A 502 -39.03 14.57 -9.37
CA SER A 502 -39.39 15.27 -10.61
C SER A 502 -39.46 14.29 -11.79
N MET A 503 -38.67 13.22 -11.74
CA MET A 503 -38.71 12.10 -12.69
C MET A 503 -39.83 11.07 -12.43
N ALA A 504 -40.83 11.32 -11.56
CA ALA A 504 -41.87 10.32 -11.25
C ALA A 504 -42.68 9.81 -12.46
N GLY A 505 -42.67 10.53 -13.59
CA GLY A 505 -43.23 10.06 -14.88
C GLY A 505 -42.37 8.98 -15.58
N ARG A 506 -41.07 8.91 -15.27
CA ARG A 506 -40.08 7.96 -15.78
C ARG A 506 -39.91 6.80 -14.79
N ALA A 507 -40.49 5.64 -15.11
CA ALA A 507 -40.43 4.48 -14.22
C ALA A 507 -39.08 3.74 -14.20
N ASN A 508 -38.08 4.26 -14.92
CA ASN A 508 -36.75 3.68 -15.10
C ASN A 508 -35.64 4.43 -14.35
N VAL A 509 -35.95 5.50 -13.59
CA VAL A 509 -34.97 6.23 -12.79
C VAL A 509 -35.23 5.92 -11.31
N HIS A 510 -34.21 5.43 -10.61
CA HIS A 510 -34.34 4.98 -9.22
C HIS A 510 -33.25 5.59 -8.34
N ALA A 511 -33.63 6.05 -7.15
CA ALA A 511 -32.64 6.34 -6.11
C ALA A 511 -32.08 5.02 -5.56
N VAL A 512 -30.76 4.94 -5.40
CA VAL A 512 -30.06 3.80 -4.79
C VAL A 512 -29.37 4.23 -3.49
N ASP A 513 -29.22 3.27 -2.58
CA ASP A 513 -28.60 3.47 -1.26
C ASP A 513 -27.73 2.26 -0.94
N GLY A 514 -26.43 2.52 -0.79
CA GLY A 514 -25.43 1.50 -0.50
C GLY A 514 -25.53 0.94 0.92
N VAL A 515 -25.43 -0.38 1.04
CA VAL A 515 -25.46 -1.10 2.30
C VAL A 515 -24.31 -2.08 2.31
N ASP A 516 -23.48 -2.03 3.36
CA ASP A 516 -22.45 -3.03 3.58
C ASP A 516 -23.09 -4.41 3.81
N SER A 517 -23.12 -5.21 2.75
CA SER A 517 -23.74 -6.54 2.74
C SER A 517 -23.14 -7.40 1.64
N TYR A 518 -22.87 -8.65 1.97
CA TYR A 518 -22.38 -9.69 1.06
C TYR A 518 -23.51 -10.63 0.58
N GLN A 519 -24.78 -10.35 0.93
CA GLN A 519 -25.87 -11.28 0.64
C GLN A 519 -26.25 -11.31 -0.85
N SER A 520 -26.29 -10.15 -1.50
CA SER A 520 -26.79 -9.96 -2.87
C SER A 520 -26.49 -8.53 -3.34
N ALA A 521 -26.35 -8.28 -4.65
CA ALA A 521 -26.18 -6.93 -5.20
C ALA A 521 -27.45 -6.08 -4.98
N TYR A 522 -28.62 -6.68 -5.14
CA TYR A 522 -29.93 -6.09 -4.86
C TYR A 522 -30.50 -6.67 -3.57
N LEU A 523 -30.77 -5.80 -2.58
CA LEU A 523 -31.25 -6.16 -1.25
C LEU A 523 -32.74 -5.81 -1.03
N GLY A 524 -33.44 -5.40 -2.09
CA GLY A 524 -34.85 -5.00 -2.02
C GLY A 524 -35.05 -3.48 -2.04
N VAL A 525 -36.31 -3.07 -1.87
CA VAL A 525 -36.72 -1.66 -1.90
C VAL A 525 -37.15 -1.22 -0.51
N ALA A 526 -36.63 -0.09 -0.03
CA ALA A 526 -37.00 0.52 1.24
C ALA A 526 -37.77 1.83 1.04
N ALA A 527 -38.82 2.04 1.84
CA ALA A 527 -39.46 3.35 1.98
C ALA A 527 -38.70 4.16 3.03
N ARG A 528 -38.11 5.30 2.62
CA ARG A 528 -37.28 6.17 3.47
C ARG A 528 -38.04 7.34 4.10
N GLU A 529 -39.26 7.65 3.64
CA GLU A 529 -40.05 8.75 4.20
C GLU A 529 -41.07 8.30 5.25
N ALA A 530 -41.12 9.07 6.34
CA ALA A 530 -42.14 8.99 7.37
C ALA A 530 -42.81 10.36 7.53
N ASN A 531 -44.09 10.39 7.92
CA ASN A 531 -44.76 11.63 8.30
C ASN A 531 -44.18 12.19 9.61
N PHE A 532 -44.57 13.42 9.99
CA PHE A 532 -44.15 14.08 11.25
C PHE A 532 -44.43 13.25 12.53
N LYS A 533 -45.27 12.22 12.44
CA LYS A 533 -45.57 11.26 13.52
C LYS A 533 -44.76 9.95 13.42
N GLY A 534 -43.68 9.91 12.62
CA GLY A 534 -42.82 8.74 12.44
C GLY A 534 -43.43 7.58 11.64
N LYS A 535 -44.62 7.75 11.05
CA LYS A 535 -45.32 6.71 10.30
C LYS A 535 -44.94 6.76 8.82
N ARG A 536 -44.43 5.64 8.29
CA ARG A 536 -43.99 5.50 6.89
C ARG A 536 -45.06 5.97 5.89
N LEU A 537 -44.68 6.84 4.96
CA LEU A 537 -45.58 7.33 3.91
C LEU A 537 -45.82 6.23 2.87
N ARG A 538 -47.09 5.87 2.65
CA ARG A 538 -47.51 4.82 1.70
C ARG A 538 -47.17 5.17 0.24
N ARG A 539 -46.98 6.46 -0.07
CA ARG A 539 -46.55 6.99 -1.38
C ARG A 539 -45.20 7.73 -1.30
N GLY A 540 -44.42 7.51 -0.24
CA GLY A 540 -43.11 8.15 -0.12
C GLY A 540 -42.10 7.60 -1.13
N LEU A 541 -41.03 8.35 -1.37
CA LEU A 541 -39.94 7.93 -2.27
C LEU A 541 -39.39 6.57 -1.82
N LYS A 542 -39.24 5.68 -2.80
CA LYS A 542 -38.70 4.33 -2.62
C LYS A 542 -37.26 4.31 -3.09
N VAL A 543 -36.39 3.71 -2.29
CA VAL A 543 -34.96 3.63 -2.56
C VAL A 543 -34.57 2.16 -2.69
N ILE A 544 -33.79 1.84 -3.72
CA ILE A 544 -33.24 0.51 -3.94
C ILE A 544 -32.02 0.33 -3.05
N ARG A 545 -32.02 -0.72 -2.23
CA ARG A 545 -30.88 -1.05 -1.36
C ARG A 545 -29.88 -1.89 -2.14
N VAL A 546 -28.65 -1.41 -2.21
CA VAL A 546 -27.55 -2.04 -2.95
C VAL A 546 -26.58 -2.69 -1.97
N GLY A 547 -26.27 -3.98 -2.15
CA GLY A 547 -25.24 -4.66 -1.38
C GLY A 547 -23.85 -4.35 -1.94
N VAL A 548 -23.28 -3.20 -1.55
CA VAL A 548 -22.05 -2.68 -2.17
C VAL A 548 -20.86 -3.63 -1.99
N SER A 549 -20.75 -4.29 -0.83
CA SER A 549 -19.67 -5.23 -0.55
C SER A 549 -19.74 -6.50 -1.40
N PHE A 550 -20.95 -6.98 -1.73
CA PHE A 550 -21.15 -8.05 -2.71
C PHE A 550 -20.75 -7.59 -4.11
N CYS A 551 -21.22 -6.41 -4.56
CA CYS A 551 -20.89 -5.88 -5.88
C CYS A 551 -19.38 -5.72 -6.07
N LYS A 552 -18.70 -5.14 -5.08
CA LYS A 552 -17.24 -4.97 -5.07
C LYS A 552 -16.53 -6.31 -5.16
N GLN A 553 -16.89 -7.28 -4.32
CA GLN A 553 -16.27 -8.61 -4.36
C GLN A 553 -16.47 -9.30 -5.72
N GLU A 554 -17.69 -9.30 -6.23
CA GLU A 554 -18.01 -9.91 -7.52
C GLU A 554 -17.24 -9.22 -8.66
N LEU A 555 -17.25 -7.88 -8.70
CA LEU A 555 -16.57 -7.13 -9.74
C LEU A 555 -15.07 -7.38 -9.73
N MET A 556 -14.42 -7.35 -8.56
CA MET A 556 -12.98 -7.57 -8.42
C MET A 556 -12.58 -8.99 -8.86
N SER A 557 -13.37 -10.00 -8.49
CA SER A 557 -13.20 -11.37 -8.99
C SER A 557 -13.36 -11.46 -10.52
N CYS A 558 -14.37 -10.80 -11.08
CA CYS A 558 -14.61 -10.75 -12.52
C CYS A 558 -13.51 -10.00 -13.28
N LEU A 559 -12.95 -8.93 -12.70
CA LEU A 559 -11.88 -8.14 -13.30
C LEU A 559 -10.55 -8.90 -13.36
N SER A 560 -10.36 -9.88 -12.48
CA SER A 560 -9.17 -10.75 -12.42
C SER A 560 -9.16 -11.83 -13.50
N LEU A 561 -10.28 -12.06 -14.19
CA LEU A 561 -10.38 -13.05 -15.26
C LEU A 561 -9.51 -12.66 -16.46
N GLN A 562 -8.82 -13.66 -17.02
CA GLN A 562 -7.92 -13.48 -18.16
C GLN A 562 -8.66 -13.70 -19.49
N ARG A 563 -8.20 -13.00 -20.53
CA ARG A 563 -8.70 -13.20 -21.90
C ARG A 563 -8.33 -14.61 -22.36
N PRO A 564 -9.28 -15.43 -22.87
CA PRO A 564 -8.99 -16.77 -23.35
C PRO A 564 -8.11 -16.73 -24.61
N ALA A 565 -7.22 -17.71 -24.76
CA ALA A 565 -6.37 -17.85 -25.94
C ALA A 565 -7.15 -18.44 -27.13
N GLY A 566 -6.79 -18.01 -28.36
CA GLY A 566 -7.22 -18.68 -29.59
C GLY A 566 -8.72 -18.61 -29.90
N GLY A 567 -9.44 -17.57 -29.47
CA GLY A 567 -10.86 -17.38 -29.78
C GLY A 567 -11.82 -18.28 -28.99
N ALA A 568 -11.34 -18.96 -27.94
CA ALA A 568 -12.20 -19.73 -27.04
C ALA A 568 -13.19 -18.81 -26.31
N ALA A 569 -14.30 -19.39 -25.84
CA ALA A 569 -15.37 -18.65 -25.16
C ALA A 569 -14.86 -17.95 -23.89
N TYR A 570 -15.33 -16.71 -23.67
CA TYR A 570 -15.01 -15.95 -22.46
C TYR A 570 -15.53 -16.63 -21.19
N PRO A 571 -14.78 -16.59 -20.09
CA PRO A 571 -15.22 -17.14 -18.82
C PRO A 571 -16.47 -16.41 -18.29
N SER A 572 -17.25 -17.12 -17.48
CA SER A 572 -18.46 -16.54 -16.88
C SER A 572 -18.11 -15.31 -16.04
N GLY A 573 -18.85 -14.22 -16.23
CA GLY A 573 -18.61 -12.98 -15.48
C GLY A 573 -17.56 -12.04 -16.07
N PHE A 574 -16.97 -12.35 -17.23
CA PHE A 574 -15.91 -11.51 -17.81
C PHE A 574 -16.35 -10.05 -18.02
N VAL A 575 -15.44 -9.12 -17.72
CA VAL A 575 -15.66 -7.67 -17.86
C VAL A 575 -14.89 -7.16 -19.06
N HIS A 576 -15.61 -6.69 -20.06
CA HIS A 576 -15.06 -6.10 -21.27
C HIS A 576 -14.86 -4.60 -21.09
N LEU A 577 -13.69 -4.11 -21.49
CA LEU A 577 -13.31 -2.69 -21.41
C LEU A 577 -12.98 -2.17 -22.82
N PRO A 578 -13.43 -0.97 -23.19
CA PRO A 578 -13.20 -0.44 -24.52
C PRO A 578 -11.73 -0.06 -24.71
N ARG A 579 -11.24 -0.12 -25.95
CA ARG A 579 -9.83 0.08 -26.30
C ARG A 579 -9.29 1.42 -25.83
N ASP A 580 -10.13 2.45 -25.90
CA ASP A 580 -9.86 3.86 -25.62
C ASP A 580 -10.17 4.27 -24.18
N VAL A 581 -10.56 3.33 -23.29
CA VAL A 581 -10.73 3.65 -21.87
C VAL A 581 -9.44 4.22 -21.28
N SER A 582 -9.56 5.28 -20.50
CA SER A 582 -8.42 5.92 -19.86
C SER A 582 -7.86 5.07 -18.72
N GLU A 583 -6.57 5.23 -18.42
CA GLU A 583 -5.97 4.59 -17.24
C GLU A 583 -6.66 5.01 -15.94
N ASP A 584 -7.12 6.27 -15.85
CA ASP A 584 -7.79 6.79 -14.66
C ASP A 584 -9.08 6.01 -14.38
N VAL A 585 -9.90 5.75 -15.41
CA VAL A 585 -11.12 4.96 -15.26
C VAL A 585 -10.81 3.54 -14.76
N VAL A 586 -9.76 2.89 -15.27
CA VAL A 586 -9.38 1.53 -14.81
C VAL A 586 -8.79 1.54 -13.39
N LYS A 587 -8.00 2.57 -13.04
CA LYS A 587 -7.51 2.77 -11.66
C LYS A 587 -8.67 2.99 -10.69
N GLN A 588 -9.69 3.76 -11.10
CA GLN A 588 -10.88 3.98 -10.29
C GLN A 588 -11.76 2.74 -10.16
N LEU A 589 -11.87 1.93 -11.22
CA LEU A 589 -12.60 0.65 -11.19
C LEU A 589 -11.95 -0.38 -10.26
N THR A 590 -10.64 -0.28 -10.04
CA THR A 590 -9.81 -1.12 -9.16
C THR A 590 -9.31 -0.34 -7.94
N SER A 591 -10.08 0.65 -7.48
CA SER A 591 -9.65 1.61 -6.45
C SER A 591 -9.80 1.11 -5.02
N GLU A 592 -10.51 0.01 -4.78
CA GLU A 592 -10.76 -0.51 -3.44
C GLU A 592 -10.26 -1.94 -3.29
N GLU A 593 -9.76 -2.26 -2.10
CA GLU A 593 -9.33 -3.62 -1.74
C GLU A 593 -10.05 -4.11 -0.47
N LEU A 594 -10.35 -5.41 -0.43
CA LEU A 594 -11.00 -6.04 0.70
C LEU A 594 -9.98 -6.42 1.77
N ILE A 595 -10.00 -5.71 2.89
CA ILE A 595 -9.11 -6.02 4.01
C ILE A 595 -9.85 -6.78 5.10
N VAL A 596 -9.25 -7.90 5.50
CA VAL A 596 -9.75 -8.74 6.59
C VAL A 596 -8.93 -8.46 7.84
N SER A 597 -9.52 -7.74 8.80
CA SER A 597 -8.90 -7.49 10.10
C SER A 597 -9.47 -8.43 11.16
N VAL A 598 -8.63 -8.91 12.07
CA VAL A 598 -9.06 -9.73 13.21
C VAL A 598 -8.82 -8.94 14.49
N THR A 599 -9.90 -8.47 15.11
CA THR A 599 -9.86 -7.71 16.37
C THR A 599 -10.64 -8.46 17.44
N ARG A 600 -9.99 -8.80 18.56
CA ARG A 600 -10.61 -9.54 19.68
C ARG A 600 -11.34 -10.83 19.26
N GLY A 601 -10.76 -11.59 18.33
CA GLY A 601 -11.31 -12.87 17.86
C GLY A 601 -12.51 -12.76 16.91
N LYS A 602 -12.93 -11.54 16.52
CA LYS A 602 -13.94 -11.31 15.49
C LYS A 602 -13.26 -10.87 14.20
N THR A 603 -13.59 -11.54 13.10
CA THR A 603 -13.12 -11.19 11.76
C THR A 603 -14.01 -10.08 11.20
N ARG A 604 -13.45 -8.91 10.93
CA ARG A 604 -14.11 -7.78 10.28
C ARG A 604 -13.54 -7.63 8.88
N ARG A 605 -14.41 -7.68 7.87
CA ARG A 605 -14.09 -7.45 6.46
C ARG A 605 -14.45 -6.02 6.13
N GLU A 606 -13.53 -5.24 5.59
CA GLU A 606 -13.73 -3.82 5.28
C GLU A 606 -13.08 -3.50 3.94
N TRP A 607 -13.86 -2.92 3.03
CA TRP A 607 -13.35 -2.39 1.77
C TRP A 607 -12.70 -1.04 2.03
N ILE A 608 -11.45 -0.87 1.63
CA ILE A 608 -10.67 0.35 1.84
C ILE A 608 -10.21 0.87 0.47
N VAL A 609 -10.38 2.17 0.25
CA VAL A 609 -9.88 2.86 -0.94
C VAL A 609 -8.35 2.91 -0.89
N ILE A 610 -7.71 2.46 -1.97
CA ILE A 610 -6.27 2.50 -2.18
C ILE A 610 -5.83 3.96 -2.27
N SER A 611 -4.84 4.34 -1.47
CA SER A 611 -4.34 5.72 -1.39
C SER A 611 -4.01 6.30 -2.77
N GLY A 612 -4.42 7.55 -3.01
CA GLY A 612 -4.19 8.27 -4.26
C GLY A 612 -5.10 7.87 -5.43
N ARG A 613 -6.12 7.03 -5.20
CA ARG A 613 -7.14 6.69 -6.20
C ARG A 613 -8.50 7.23 -5.81
N ARG A 614 -9.30 7.59 -6.81
CA ARG A 614 -10.74 7.88 -6.65
C ARG A 614 -11.55 6.62 -6.95
N ASN A 615 -12.83 6.54 -6.57
CA ASN A 615 -13.62 5.31 -6.62
C ASN A 615 -15.02 5.45 -7.26
N GLU A 616 -15.33 6.59 -7.86
CA GLU A 616 -16.66 6.90 -8.37
C GLU A 616 -17.07 5.98 -9.53
N VAL A 617 -16.12 5.63 -10.41
CA VAL A 617 -16.32 4.64 -11.49
C VAL A 617 -16.71 3.25 -10.93
N LEU A 618 -16.07 2.84 -9.84
CA LEU A 618 -16.36 1.56 -9.16
C LEU A 618 -17.78 1.57 -8.61
N ASP A 619 -18.20 2.66 -7.98
CA ASP A 619 -19.54 2.77 -7.41
C ASP A 619 -20.62 2.85 -8.51
N CYS A 620 -20.38 3.56 -9.61
CA CYS A 620 -21.26 3.52 -10.79
C CYS A 620 -21.48 2.09 -11.32
N ALA A 621 -20.41 1.30 -11.40
CA ALA A 621 -20.49 -0.12 -11.81
C ALA A 621 -21.31 -0.96 -10.81
N ASN A 622 -21.15 -0.71 -9.50
CA ASN A 622 -21.90 -1.38 -8.45
C ASN A 622 -23.40 -1.09 -8.54
N TYR A 623 -23.77 0.15 -8.82
CA TYR A 623 -25.16 0.56 -8.97
C TYR A 623 -25.81 -0.04 -10.22
N ALA A 624 -25.16 0.06 -11.38
CA ALA A 624 -25.64 -0.56 -12.62
C ALA A 624 -25.85 -2.08 -12.45
N ARG A 625 -24.91 -2.76 -11.79
CA ARG A 625 -25.00 -4.20 -11.47
C ARG A 625 -26.19 -4.55 -10.58
N ALA A 626 -26.49 -3.74 -9.58
CA ALA A 626 -27.62 -3.95 -8.68
C ALA A 626 -28.96 -3.75 -9.39
N ILE A 627 -29.07 -2.74 -10.27
CA ILE A 627 -30.24 -2.50 -11.11
C ILE A 627 -30.46 -3.67 -12.08
N ALA A 628 -29.38 -4.18 -12.69
CA ALA A 628 -29.44 -5.37 -13.55
C ALA A 628 -30.00 -6.59 -12.78
N GLN A 629 -29.55 -6.81 -11.53
CA GLN A 629 -30.08 -7.89 -10.69
C GLN A 629 -31.56 -7.68 -10.34
N MET A 630 -31.97 -6.45 -10.03
CA MET A 630 -33.37 -6.10 -9.77
C MET A 630 -34.26 -6.49 -10.96
N ARG A 631 -33.80 -6.29 -12.19
CA ARG A 631 -34.49 -6.70 -13.43
C ARG A 631 -34.32 -8.19 -13.78
N GLY A 632 -33.61 -8.93 -12.94
CA GLY A 632 -33.52 -10.38 -13.00
C GLY A 632 -32.43 -10.92 -13.92
N TRP A 633 -31.46 -10.11 -14.32
CA TRP A 633 -30.36 -10.50 -15.24
C TRP A 633 -29.72 -11.84 -14.85
N ASP A 634 -29.44 -12.07 -13.57
CA ASP A 634 -28.83 -13.30 -13.04
C ASP A 634 -29.67 -14.58 -13.26
N ARG A 635 -30.97 -14.42 -13.55
CA ARG A 635 -31.99 -15.48 -13.63
C ARG A 635 -32.65 -15.54 -15.00
N TRP A 636 -32.18 -14.79 -15.98
CA TRP A 636 -32.76 -14.81 -17.31
C TRP A 636 -32.54 -16.16 -17.99
N ARG A 637 -33.63 -16.69 -18.56
CA ARG A 637 -33.65 -17.97 -19.27
C ARG A 637 -33.36 -17.76 -20.75
N GLU A 638 -32.97 -18.83 -21.45
CA GLU A 638 -32.69 -18.81 -22.90
C GLU A 638 -33.76 -18.13 -23.73
N ALA A 639 -35.04 -18.32 -23.42
CA ALA A 639 -36.15 -17.66 -24.12
C ALA A 639 -36.07 -16.12 -24.03
N GLN A 640 -35.65 -15.56 -22.90
CA GLN A 640 -35.52 -14.11 -22.71
C GLN A 640 -34.29 -13.57 -23.44
N TRP A 641 -33.20 -14.33 -23.46
CA TRP A 641 -32.01 -13.98 -24.24
C TRP A 641 -32.32 -13.94 -25.73
N ARG A 642 -33.02 -14.95 -26.24
CA ARG A 642 -33.47 -14.99 -27.63
C ARG A 642 -34.44 -13.86 -27.98
N GLU A 643 -35.32 -13.49 -27.06
CA GLU A 643 -36.20 -12.34 -27.25
C GLU A 643 -35.39 -11.04 -27.40
N LEU A 644 -34.41 -10.80 -26.53
CA LEU A 644 -33.54 -9.62 -26.65
C LEU A 644 -32.71 -9.63 -27.94
N GLU A 645 -32.17 -10.78 -28.34
CA GLU A 645 -31.43 -10.92 -29.60
C GLU A 645 -32.33 -10.65 -30.81
N SER A 646 -33.54 -11.19 -30.82
CA SER A 646 -34.54 -10.95 -31.87
C SER A 646 -34.93 -9.47 -31.95
N LEU A 647 -35.13 -8.82 -30.82
CA LEU A 647 -35.39 -7.38 -30.73
C LEU A 647 -34.21 -6.56 -31.27
N LEU A 648 -32.98 -7.06 -31.17
CA LEU A 648 -31.79 -6.42 -31.71
C LEU A 648 -31.46 -6.82 -33.15
N GLY A 649 -32.33 -7.59 -33.81
CA GLY A 649 -32.08 -8.08 -35.17
C GLY A 649 -30.90 -9.06 -35.26
N ILE A 650 -30.46 -9.63 -34.13
CA ILE A 650 -29.40 -10.63 -34.06
C ILE A 650 -30.06 -11.99 -34.36
N GLY A 651 -30.22 -12.30 -35.65
CA GLY A 651 -30.68 -13.61 -36.12
C GLY A 651 -29.59 -14.68 -36.01
N GLN A 652 -29.99 -15.96 -35.93
CA GLN A 652 -29.08 -17.04 -36.35
C GLN A 652 -28.86 -16.89 -37.86
N ALA A 653 -27.62 -17.04 -38.31
CA ALA A 653 -27.42 -17.64 -39.62
C ALA A 653 -27.93 -19.08 -39.51
N ASP A 654 -29.17 -19.32 -39.94
CA ASP A 654 -29.57 -20.66 -40.36
C ASP A 654 -28.90 -20.93 -41.72
N GLU A 655 -28.48 -22.18 -41.94
CA GLU A 655 -27.69 -22.62 -43.09
C GLU A 655 -28.33 -22.40 -44.48
N ASP A 656 -29.53 -21.84 -44.56
CA ASP A 656 -30.20 -21.52 -45.82
C ASP A 656 -30.56 -20.03 -45.86
N GLY A 657 -29.67 -19.23 -46.44
CA GLY A 657 -29.79 -17.78 -46.51
C GLY A 657 -31.07 -17.32 -47.20
N HIS A 658 -31.87 -16.53 -46.48
CA HIS A 658 -32.75 -15.51 -47.05
C HIS A 658 -32.87 -14.32 -46.07
N ASP A 659 -32.45 -13.16 -46.54
CA ASP A 659 -32.50 -11.87 -45.84
C ASP A 659 -33.88 -11.23 -45.99
N ILE A 660 -34.47 -10.75 -44.89
CA ILE A 660 -35.52 -9.72 -44.94
C ILE A 660 -35.16 -8.62 -43.93
N ALA A 661 -34.76 -7.46 -44.46
CA ALA A 661 -34.46 -6.27 -43.69
C ALA A 661 -35.74 -5.53 -43.27
N GLN A 662 -35.84 -5.20 -41.98
CA GLN A 662 -36.65 -4.07 -41.51
C GLN A 662 -35.93 -3.34 -40.36
N SER A 663 -35.78 -2.02 -40.50
CA SER A 663 -35.27 -1.12 -39.47
C SER A 663 -36.35 -0.84 -38.42
N THR A 664 -36.07 -1.13 -37.15
CA THR A 664 -36.89 -0.72 -36.00
C THR A 664 -35.98 -0.35 -34.83
N VAL A 665 -36.19 0.83 -34.25
CA VAL A 665 -35.68 1.18 -32.91
C VAL A 665 -36.48 0.37 -31.91
N VAL A 666 -35.81 -0.46 -31.10
CA VAL A 666 -36.50 -1.37 -30.19
C VAL A 666 -36.36 -0.95 -28.74
N ALA A 667 -37.43 -0.37 -28.21
CA ALA A 667 -37.59 -0.17 -26.78
C ALA A 667 -37.97 -1.51 -26.11
N ALA A 668 -37.17 -1.96 -25.14
CA ALA A 668 -37.47 -3.14 -24.32
C ALA A 668 -38.86 -2.99 -23.66
N SER A 669 -39.80 -3.87 -24.03
CA SER A 669 -41.22 -3.72 -23.79
C SER A 669 -41.64 -3.80 -22.30
N ARG A 670 -42.58 -2.93 -21.91
CA ARG A 670 -43.33 -2.98 -20.65
C ARG A 670 -44.37 -4.12 -20.72
N ALA A 671 -44.30 -5.08 -19.81
CA ALA A 671 -45.33 -6.11 -19.65
C ALA A 671 -46.71 -5.49 -19.25
N PRO A 672 -47.83 -6.02 -19.75
CA PRO A 672 -49.14 -5.40 -19.55
C PRO A 672 -49.70 -5.67 -18.15
N SER A 673 -50.17 -4.60 -17.51
CA SER A 673 -50.95 -4.68 -16.27
C SER A 673 -52.29 -5.38 -16.52
N ARG A 674 -52.56 -6.47 -15.79
CA ARG A 674 -53.88 -7.13 -15.75
C ARG A 674 -54.92 -6.15 -15.18
N ARG A 675 -55.70 -5.52 -16.05
CA ARG A 675 -56.94 -4.83 -15.66
C ARG A 675 -58.00 -5.88 -15.33
N ARG A 676 -58.41 -5.94 -14.06
CA ARG A 676 -59.67 -6.56 -13.65
C ARG A 676 -60.82 -5.73 -14.23
N ALA A 677 -61.55 -6.28 -15.18
CA ALA A 677 -62.81 -5.72 -15.64
C ALA A 677 -63.90 -5.97 -14.59
N ARG A 678 -64.57 -4.90 -14.17
CA ARG A 678 -65.85 -4.95 -13.45
C ARG A 678 -66.92 -5.41 -14.45
N SER A 679 -67.60 -6.52 -14.17
CA SER A 679 -68.83 -6.86 -14.86
C SER A 679 -69.98 -6.06 -14.24
N VAL A 680 -70.74 -5.38 -15.10
CA VAL A 680 -72.06 -4.84 -14.78
C VAL A 680 -73.04 -5.79 -15.47
N ILE A 681 -73.82 -6.52 -14.68
CA ILE A 681 -75.03 -7.18 -15.16
C ILE A 681 -76.20 -6.51 -14.44
N ARG A 682 -77.09 -5.87 -15.21
CA ARG A 682 -78.43 -5.48 -14.79
C ARG A 682 -79.35 -6.68 -14.99
N SER A 683 -80.14 -7.04 -13.98
CA SER A 683 -81.57 -7.31 -14.19
C SER A 683 -82.35 -7.16 -12.90
N SER A 684 -83.50 -6.52 -13.08
CA SER A 684 -84.58 -6.17 -12.17
C SER A 684 -85.31 -7.34 -11.51
N VAL A 685 -85.72 -7.10 -10.25
CA VAL A 685 -87.05 -7.36 -9.64
C VAL A 685 -87.54 -8.82 -9.55
N VAL A 686 -87.92 -9.26 -8.35
CA VAL A 686 -89.26 -9.70 -7.93
C VAL A 686 -89.15 -10.45 -6.58
N ARG A 687 -89.90 -9.93 -5.59
CA ARG A 687 -90.33 -10.48 -4.29
C ARG A 687 -89.31 -10.64 -3.16
#